data_AF-A0A7L0EBP9-F1
#
_entry.id   AF-A0A7L0EBP9-F1
#
_cell.length_a   1.000
_cell.length_b   1.000
_cell.length_c   1.000
_cell.angle_alpha   90.00
_cell.angle_beta   90.00
_cell.angle_gamma   90.00
#
_symmetry.space_group_name_H-M   'P 1'
#
loop_
_entity.id
_entity.type
_entity.pdbx_description
1 polymer ?
#
loop_
_entity_poly.entity_id
_entity_poly.type
_entity_poly.pdbx_seq_one_letter_code
_entity_poly.pdbx_strand_id
1 'polypeptide(L)'
;SGAASPFLGSQNVLASSVLGTVIENSASSSTGGSPANSVFCSKYKVYTDSEKKNEEHLENILEEYCQKGRDVQKRLNETTELLHEQQKIDLRLIIADLEAKLIQVQLARDVLQDTRQKESQRQGNVKIQLKNTIQELEAANQLQEEMLREADSQTEHLKEMLHSHEQVLLGLRGILMDYEGSPGKKFCEHERISSLHIHNLSTAFANVLRDLDSEVLYVKEKVVLVEEELESLKKDSEAQKQLLLQQHQNRIGQLPREHKQEVAALTDNANRAGSHANSIQSQKEILLENTRNQISVHGHQASHVESAVSQLRSELQEAKRMYEDKVEDLEKQLHLAHSEITEARTERDERSQESGKLNDRIHQLLTQLRKKEIELSLEKEQNKRFWARNTDDSITIDHLRRELEDKNVQLQCMENTVKEMRAECRRQMQCQMAATEAKTESVGRISSSTVQLESPREALGKVQQDFRAKRIDLEPAEKTVSNLAASLRENERALEVPSKEIQQLHSQLGGGMQLKIQHLRNEKGCFHSVRSECEMLKLQVLEKEKVIEIFQKQVDNMTQMVDQHSRTAGAMEAEKSQLIKERNDSKLKVQELKIAMDEKEARIQEMEARLSELELEKVELVNTCTERLLTLNDMKREKDRLMNELQASRSELAGLAGGLEDLKRDYKDKIEEMENTAKRLKMQLKSAQADLERMRTALKTMEGSDCNAVKVAVGMQKQITAKRGQIDALQSKIKFLEEAMTSAAKEKDYLREENSKLSQALSCITAENTKIVGELEILRSQDKRLKEKISQMETALDKASVQFAECQCIIQCQEQEAMRTRLQHTLDVK
;
A
#
# COMPACT_ATOMS: atom_id res chain seq x y z
N SER A 1 -21.43 40.97 18.13
CA SER A 1 -22.60 40.08 18.06
C SER A 1 -22.24 38.77 18.74
N GLY A 2 -22.96 38.36 19.78
CA GLY A 2 -22.70 37.11 20.51
C GLY A 2 -23.76 36.06 20.19
N ALA A 3 -23.33 34.86 19.82
CA ALA A 3 -24.18 33.69 19.69
C ALA A 3 -23.65 32.60 20.64
N ALA A 4 -24.25 32.49 21.82
CA ALA A 4 -23.98 31.38 22.73
C ALA A 4 -24.71 30.12 22.23
N SER A 5 -24.04 28.97 22.27
CA SER A 5 -24.66 27.66 22.08
C SER A 5 -23.90 26.59 22.88
N PRO A 6 -24.58 25.53 23.33
CA PRO A 6 -24.28 24.98 24.66
C PRO A 6 -23.44 23.70 24.64
N PHE A 7 -22.81 23.41 25.79
CA PHE A 7 -22.38 22.07 26.14
C PHE A 7 -23.62 21.14 26.22
N LEU A 8 -23.76 20.22 25.28
CA LEU A 8 -24.63 19.04 25.40
C LEU A 8 -23.78 17.84 25.81
N GLY A 9 -23.69 17.60 27.12
CA GLY A 9 -23.11 16.38 27.65
C GLY A 9 -24.06 15.19 27.44
N SER A 10 -23.89 14.45 26.34
CA SER A 10 -24.63 13.22 26.04
C SER A 10 -24.15 12.05 26.92
N GLN A 11 -24.51 12.10 28.20
CA GLN A 11 -24.24 11.04 29.18
C GLN A 11 -25.13 9.81 28.93
N ASN A 12 -24.79 9.01 27.91
CA ASN A 12 -25.50 7.78 27.56
C ASN A 12 -25.30 6.69 28.64
N VAL A 13 -26.14 6.74 29.67
CA VAL A 13 -26.36 5.62 30.59
C VAL A 13 -27.19 4.56 29.86
N LEU A 14 -26.52 3.60 29.22
CA LEU A 14 -27.12 2.34 28.83
C LEU A 14 -26.72 1.24 29.81
N ALA A 15 -27.47 1.14 30.90
CA ALA A 15 -27.44 -0.03 31.75
C ALA A 15 -28.12 -1.20 31.01
N SER A 16 -27.32 -2.14 30.50
CA SER A 16 -27.81 -3.44 30.05
C SER A 16 -27.49 -4.49 31.11
N SER A 17 -28.48 -4.76 31.99
CA SER A 17 -28.37 -5.82 32.97
C SER A 17 -28.65 -7.17 32.29
N VAL A 18 -27.58 -7.90 31.96
CA VAL A 18 -27.68 -9.32 31.64
C VAL A 18 -27.32 -10.09 32.91
N LEU A 19 -28.33 -10.48 33.68
CA LEU A 19 -28.13 -11.55 34.67
C LEU A 19 -27.66 -12.80 33.93
N GLY A 20 -26.63 -13.45 34.47
CA GLY A 20 -26.26 -14.79 34.02
C GLY A 20 -27.36 -15.78 34.40
N THR A 21 -28.25 -16.10 33.45
CA THR A 21 -29.26 -17.14 33.61
C THR A 21 -28.57 -18.51 33.66
N VAL A 22 -28.20 -18.94 34.86
CA VAL A 22 -27.75 -20.31 35.12
C VAL A 22 -28.93 -21.23 34.80
N ILE A 23 -28.81 -22.03 33.73
CA ILE A 23 -29.69 -23.17 33.51
C ILE A 23 -29.16 -24.31 34.37
N GLU A 24 -29.79 -24.53 35.52
CA GLU A 24 -29.53 -25.67 36.39
C GLU A 24 -29.96 -26.97 35.69
N ASN A 25 -29.01 -27.65 35.03
CA ASN A 25 -29.25 -29.02 34.58
C ASN A 25 -29.47 -29.92 35.81
N SER A 26 -30.68 -30.46 35.90
CA SER A 26 -31.22 -31.01 37.13
C SER A 26 -30.48 -32.28 37.59
N ALA A 27 -30.04 -32.29 38.85
CA ALA A 27 -29.47 -33.49 39.47
C ALA A 27 -30.56 -34.56 39.67
N SER A 28 -30.57 -35.59 38.84
CA SER A 28 -31.48 -36.73 38.93
C SER A 28 -31.10 -37.66 40.08
N SER A 29 -31.74 -37.48 41.23
CA SER A 29 -31.63 -38.40 42.36
C SER A 29 -32.41 -39.70 42.11
N SER A 30 -31.70 -40.79 41.81
CA SER A 30 -32.29 -42.13 41.75
C SER A 30 -31.48 -43.14 42.57
N THR A 31 -31.69 -43.07 43.88
CA THR A 31 -31.73 -44.17 44.86
C THR A 31 -31.20 -45.54 44.39
N GLY A 32 -30.11 -46.00 45.00
CA GLY A 32 -29.66 -47.39 44.87
C GLY A 32 -30.69 -48.37 45.46
N GLY A 33 -31.05 -49.40 44.72
CA GLY A 33 -32.00 -50.44 45.13
C GLY A 33 -31.56 -51.82 44.64
N SER A 34 -31.35 -52.74 45.57
CA SER A 34 -30.92 -54.12 45.27
C SER A 34 -32.05 -54.93 44.61
N PRO A 35 -31.77 -55.77 43.60
CA PRO A 35 -32.70 -56.79 43.16
C PRO A 35 -32.87 -57.86 44.24
N ALA A 36 -34.09 -58.05 44.73
CA ALA A 36 -34.42 -59.15 45.63
C ALA A 36 -34.77 -60.42 44.85
N ASN A 37 -34.45 -61.60 45.40
CA ASN A 37 -34.88 -62.87 44.84
C ASN A 37 -36.41 -62.99 44.82
N SER A 38 -36.97 -63.46 43.72
CA SER A 38 -38.17 -64.29 43.75
C SER A 38 -38.04 -65.44 42.75
N VAL A 39 -38.68 -66.57 43.05
CA VAL A 39 -38.43 -67.87 42.43
C VAL A 39 -39.78 -68.53 42.20
N PHE A 40 -40.01 -69.15 41.02
CA PHE A 40 -40.43 -70.56 40.92
C PHE A 40 -40.45 -71.09 39.47
N CYS A 41 -39.93 -72.31 39.30
CA CYS A 41 -40.13 -73.39 38.30
C CYS A 41 -40.94 -73.14 37.00
N SER A 42 -40.67 -73.86 35.90
CA SER A 42 -40.36 -75.31 35.92
C SER A 42 -39.56 -75.88 34.75
N LYS A 43 -38.99 -77.06 35.04
CA LYS A 43 -38.24 -77.99 34.20
C LYS A 43 -38.78 -78.15 32.77
N TYR A 44 -37.86 -78.17 31.80
CA TYR A 44 -37.46 -79.45 31.18
C TYR A 44 -35.95 -79.43 30.90
N LYS A 45 -35.29 -80.59 30.98
CA LYS A 45 -33.85 -80.73 30.75
C LYS A 45 -33.63 -81.91 29.81
N VAL A 46 -33.20 -81.61 28.58
CA VAL A 46 -32.83 -82.60 27.55
C VAL A 46 -31.42 -82.24 27.10
N TYR A 47 -30.52 -83.23 27.05
CA TYR A 47 -29.14 -83.03 26.60
C TYR A 47 -29.05 -83.03 25.08
N THR A 48 -28.40 -82.01 24.50
CA THR A 48 -27.55 -82.20 23.31
C THR A 48 -26.26 -81.39 23.47
N ASP A 49 -25.10 -81.98 23.17
CA ASP A 49 -23.79 -81.30 23.28
C ASP A 49 -23.51 -80.28 22.14
N SER A 50 -24.52 -79.99 21.30
CA SER A 50 -24.43 -79.01 20.21
C SER A 50 -24.78 -77.58 20.62
N GLU A 51 -25.57 -77.38 21.69
CA GLU A 51 -26.08 -76.04 22.02
C GLU A 51 -24.97 -75.10 22.54
N LYS A 52 -24.04 -75.60 23.36
CA LYS A 52 -22.92 -74.80 23.88
C LYS A 52 -22.08 -74.11 22.81
N LYS A 53 -21.83 -74.76 21.67
CA LYS A 53 -21.09 -74.14 20.56
C LYS A 53 -21.87 -73.06 19.82
N ASN A 54 -23.20 -73.13 19.83
CA ASN A 54 -24.04 -72.06 19.28
C ASN A 54 -24.17 -70.91 20.27
N GLU A 55 -24.26 -71.20 21.58
CA GLU A 55 -24.30 -70.23 22.67
C GLU A 55 -22.98 -69.41 22.72
N GLU A 56 -21.83 -70.10 22.75
CA GLU A 56 -20.48 -69.50 22.68
C GLU A 56 -20.24 -68.72 21.38
N HIS A 57 -20.79 -69.17 20.24
CA HIS A 57 -20.71 -68.42 18.98
C HIS A 57 -21.61 -67.18 18.97
N LEU A 58 -22.82 -67.26 19.54
CA LEU A 58 -23.74 -66.13 19.66
C LEU A 58 -23.20 -65.07 20.64
N GLU A 59 -22.56 -65.51 21.73
CA GLU A 59 -21.89 -64.64 22.69
C GLU A 59 -20.69 -63.93 22.07
N ASN A 60 -19.85 -64.63 21.29
CA ASN A 60 -18.79 -64.00 20.48
C ASN A 60 -19.34 -62.97 19.47
N ILE A 61 -20.45 -63.29 18.78
CA ILE A 61 -21.11 -62.35 17.84
C ILE A 61 -21.63 -61.11 18.58
N LEU A 62 -22.29 -61.30 19.73
CA LEU A 62 -22.79 -60.21 20.57
C LEU A 62 -21.64 -59.34 21.11
N GLU A 63 -20.53 -59.94 21.54
CA GLU A 63 -19.35 -59.21 21.98
C GLU A 63 -18.67 -58.46 20.81
N GLU A 64 -18.64 -59.02 19.60
CA GLU A 64 -18.15 -58.33 18.40
C GLU A 64 -19.05 -57.13 18.04
N TYR A 65 -20.38 -57.27 18.15
CA TYR A 65 -21.31 -56.15 17.97
C TYR A 65 -21.19 -55.10 19.08
N CYS A 66 -21.01 -55.50 20.34
CA CYS A 66 -20.74 -54.59 21.45
C CYS A 66 -19.40 -53.87 21.27
N GLN A 67 -18.36 -54.54 20.75
CA GLN A 67 -17.08 -53.91 20.42
C GLN A 67 -17.23 -52.91 19.28
N LYS A 68 -17.92 -53.26 18.19
CA LYS A 68 -18.24 -52.32 17.10
C LYS A 68 -19.04 -51.11 17.62
N GLY A 69 -19.95 -51.32 18.57
CA GLY A 69 -20.66 -50.24 19.26
C GLY A 69 -19.73 -49.32 20.06
N ARG A 70 -18.81 -49.91 20.84
CA ARG A 70 -17.75 -49.17 21.57
C ARG A 70 -16.84 -48.40 20.62
N ASP A 71 -16.45 -48.98 19.48
CA ASP A 71 -15.58 -48.35 18.48
C ASP A 71 -16.30 -47.21 17.73
N VAL A 72 -17.59 -47.37 17.43
CA VAL A 72 -18.43 -46.29 16.86
C VAL A 72 -18.57 -45.14 17.86
N GLN A 73 -18.88 -45.43 19.13
CA GLN A 73 -18.98 -44.41 20.17
C GLN A 73 -17.65 -43.69 20.38
N LYS A 74 -16.52 -44.43 20.37
CA LYS A 74 -15.19 -43.86 20.46
C LYS A 74 -14.91 -42.90 19.31
N ARG A 75 -15.14 -43.31 18.05
CA ARG A 75 -14.98 -42.42 16.88
C ARG A 75 -15.87 -41.18 16.95
N LEU A 76 -17.11 -41.31 17.45
CA LEU A 76 -18.03 -40.19 17.62
C LEU A 76 -17.51 -39.18 18.66
N ASN A 77 -17.00 -39.67 19.79
CA ASN A 77 -16.35 -38.84 20.81
C ASN A 77 -15.11 -38.15 20.23
N GLU A 78 -14.22 -38.89 19.56
CA GLU A 78 -13.01 -38.36 18.91
C GLU A 78 -13.34 -37.26 17.89
N THR A 79 -14.38 -37.42 17.05
CA THR A 79 -14.81 -36.35 16.13
C THR A 79 -15.45 -35.16 16.84
N THR A 80 -16.07 -35.35 18.00
CA THR A 80 -16.64 -34.25 18.81
C THR A 80 -15.53 -33.45 19.49
N GLU A 81 -14.51 -34.12 20.04
CA GLU A 81 -13.32 -33.47 20.60
C GLU A 81 -12.53 -32.71 19.52
N LEU A 82 -12.34 -33.30 18.33
CA LEU A 82 -11.64 -32.66 17.21
C LEU A 82 -12.40 -31.41 16.72
N LEU A 83 -13.74 -31.45 16.64
CA LEU A 83 -14.57 -30.28 16.34
C LEU A 83 -14.44 -29.18 17.41
N HIS A 84 -14.39 -29.54 18.69
CA HIS A 84 -14.21 -28.58 19.77
C HIS A 84 -12.80 -27.96 19.80
N GLU A 85 -11.74 -28.73 19.56
CA GLU A 85 -10.39 -28.16 19.42
C GLU A 85 -10.27 -27.27 18.17
N GLN A 86 -10.95 -27.58 17.07
CA GLN A 86 -11.02 -26.68 15.91
C GLN A 86 -11.71 -25.36 16.26
N GLN A 87 -12.92 -25.40 16.85
CA GLN A 87 -13.63 -24.19 17.31
C GLN A 87 -12.79 -23.34 18.28
N LYS A 88 -12.00 -24.00 19.13
CA LYS A 88 -11.08 -23.37 20.08
C LYS A 88 -9.85 -22.75 19.41
N ILE A 89 -9.38 -23.31 18.30
CA ILE A 89 -8.35 -22.69 17.43
C ILE A 89 -8.96 -21.46 16.73
N ASP A 90 -10.14 -21.58 16.14
CA ASP A 90 -10.83 -20.48 15.46
C ASP A 90 -11.08 -19.30 16.42
N LEU A 91 -11.55 -19.59 17.65
CA LEU A 91 -11.73 -18.58 18.70
C LEU A 91 -10.42 -17.92 19.14
N ARG A 92 -9.30 -18.67 19.22
CA ARG A 92 -7.97 -18.10 19.52
C ARG A 92 -7.50 -17.16 18.40
N LEU A 93 -7.75 -17.50 17.14
CA LEU A 93 -7.42 -16.65 15.99
C LEU A 93 -8.24 -15.36 16.00
N ILE A 94 -9.54 -15.45 16.31
CA ILE A 94 -10.42 -14.28 16.48
C ILE A 94 -9.96 -13.39 17.65
N ILE A 95 -9.56 -13.99 18.79
CA ILE A 95 -9.02 -13.22 19.94
C ILE A 95 -7.72 -12.51 19.54
N ALA A 96 -6.79 -13.18 18.87
CA ALA A 96 -5.53 -12.57 18.43
C ALA A 96 -5.73 -11.42 17.42
N ASP A 97 -6.69 -11.55 16.50
CA ASP A 97 -7.10 -10.47 15.58
C ASP A 97 -7.69 -9.26 16.34
N LEU A 98 -8.55 -9.51 17.33
CA LEU A 98 -9.12 -8.46 18.17
C LEU A 98 -8.06 -7.78 19.07
N GLU A 99 -7.09 -8.53 19.59
CA GLU A 99 -5.95 -7.99 20.34
C GLU A 99 -5.04 -7.14 19.45
N ALA A 100 -4.73 -7.60 18.23
CA ALA A 100 -3.96 -6.83 17.25
C ALA A 100 -4.66 -5.52 16.86
N LYS A 101 -5.98 -5.57 16.61
CA LYS A 101 -6.81 -4.39 16.32
C LYS A 101 -6.91 -3.45 17.51
N LEU A 102 -7.00 -3.97 18.74
CA LEU A 102 -6.95 -3.16 19.96
C LEU A 102 -5.61 -2.43 20.08
N ILE A 103 -4.48 -3.10 19.82
CA ILE A 103 -3.14 -2.49 19.83
C ILE A 103 -3.00 -1.42 18.73
N GLN A 104 -3.52 -1.65 17.52
CA GLN A 104 -3.54 -0.62 16.47
C GLN A 104 -4.36 0.61 16.87
N VAL A 105 -5.55 0.42 17.45
CA VAL A 105 -6.39 1.53 17.95
C VAL A 105 -5.73 2.26 19.12
N GLN A 106 -5.02 1.55 19.99
CA GLN A 106 -4.20 2.10 21.07
C GLN A 106 -3.12 3.05 20.49
N LEU A 107 -2.30 2.55 19.56
CA LEU A 107 -1.24 3.31 18.88
C LEU A 107 -1.80 4.51 18.12
N ALA A 108 -2.88 4.34 17.35
CA ALA A 108 -3.50 5.42 16.59
C ALA A 108 -4.04 6.54 17.49
N ARG A 109 -4.63 6.19 18.64
CA ARG A 109 -5.07 7.16 19.66
C ARG A 109 -3.88 7.91 20.25
N ASP A 110 -2.79 7.22 20.56
CA ASP A 110 -1.64 7.79 21.25
C ASP A 110 -0.84 8.72 20.30
N VAL A 111 -0.71 8.37 19.01
CA VAL A 111 -0.20 9.26 17.94
C VAL A 111 -1.11 10.50 17.76
N LEU A 112 -2.43 10.33 17.81
CA LEU A 112 -3.39 11.43 17.72
C LEU A 112 -3.38 12.33 18.99
N GLN A 113 -2.97 11.78 20.15
CA GLN A 113 -2.73 12.55 21.36
C GLN A 113 -1.44 13.38 21.28
N ASP A 114 -0.33 12.79 20.84
CA ASP A 114 0.93 13.52 20.57
C ASP A 114 0.72 14.63 19.53
N THR A 115 -0.02 14.35 18.45
CA THR A 115 -0.37 15.34 17.42
C THR A 115 -1.16 16.51 18.03
N ARG A 116 -2.15 16.25 18.88
CA ARG A 116 -2.91 17.31 19.59
C ARG A 116 -2.07 18.07 20.61
N GLN A 117 -1.11 17.41 21.27
CA GLN A 117 -0.17 18.07 22.19
C GLN A 117 0.79 19.02 21.43
N LYS A 118 1.36 18.57 20.31
CA LYS A 118 2.20 19.39 19.43
C LYS A 118 1.45 20.59 18.85
N GLU A 119 0.20 20.39 18.44
CA GLU A 119 -0.65 21.48 17.96
C GLU A 119 -1.01 22.48 19.08
N SER A 120 -1.34 21.99 20.29
CA SER A 120 -1.55 22.85 21.46
C SER A 120 -0.31 23.67 21.81
N GLN A 121 0.89 23.07 21.72
CA GLN A 121 2.15 23.76 21.94
C GLN A 121 2.43 24.82 20.85
N ARG A 122 2.13 24.53 19.58
CA ARG A 122 2.21 25.51 18.47
C ARG A 122 1.28 26.69 18.70
N GLN A 123 0.02 26.45 19.07
CA GLN A 123 -0.94 27.51 19.40
C GLN A 123 -0.50 28.32 20.62
N GLY A 124 0.11 27.68 21.63
CA GLY A 124 0.75 28.35 22.76
C GLY A 124 1.88 29.29 22.33
N ASN A 125 2.78 28.83 21.45
CA ASN A 125 3.88 29.64 20.91
C ASN A 125 3.37 30.83 20.09
N VAL A 126 2.38 30.63 19.21
CA VAL A 126 1.74 31.71 18.43
C VAL A 126 1.05 32.72 19.36
N LYS A 127 0.39 32.27 20.43
CA LYS A 127 -0.21 33.16 21.44
C LYS A 127 0.84 33.98 22.20
N ILE A 128 2.01 33.42 22.48
CA ILE A 128 3.14 34.15 23.08
C ILE A 128 3.70 35.18 22.09
N GLN A 129 3.94 34.80 20.84
CA GLN A 129 4.40 35.73 19.79
C GLN A 129 3.44 36.90 19.61
N LEU A 130 2.14 36.64 19.44
CA LEU A 130 1.11 37.67 19.32
C LEU A 130 1.07 38.58 20.57
N LYS A 131 1.23 38.03 21.78
CA LYS A 131 1.32 38.84 22.99
C LYS A 131 2.54 39.75 22.98
N ASN A 132 3.71 39.25 22.60
CA ASN A 132 4.93 40.05 22.50
C ASN A 132 4.77 41.18 21.48
N THR A 133 4.25 40.90 20.28
CA THR A 133 3.99 41.91 19.26
C THR A 133 2.95 42.96 19.71
N ILE A 134 1.93 42.57 20.49
CA ILE A 134 1.02 43.53 21.12
C ILE A 134 1.77 44.43 22.10
N GLN A 135 2.63 43.88 22.96
CA GLN A 135 3.42 44.67 23.92
C GLN A 135 4.45 45.58 23.24
N GLU A 136 5.04 45.15 22.12
CA GLU A 136 5.92 45.96 21.27
C GLU A 136 5.16 47.13 20.61
N LEU A 137 3.94 46.89 20.13
CA LEU A 137 3.06 47.93 19.58
C LEU A 137 2.53 48.89 20.65
N GLU A 138 2.18 48.40 21.84
CA GLU A 138 1.79 49.22 23.00
C GLU A 138 2.94 50.16 23.42
N ALA A 139 4.18 49.65 23.49
CA ALA A 139 5.36 50.45 23.80
C ALA A 139 5.69 51.48 22.70
N ALA A 140 5.58 51.09 21.42
CA ALA A 140 5.78 52.02 20.30
C ALA A 140 4.72 53.13 20.28
N ASN A 141 3.46 52.82 20.59
CA ASN A 141 2.39 53.81 20.69
C ASN A 141 2.59 54.75 21.89
N GLN A 142 3.02 54.24 23.05
CA GLN A 142 3.38 55.08 24.21
C GLN A 142 4.51 56.06 23.87
N LEU A 143 5.57 55.60 23.19
CA LEU A 143 6.66 56.47 22.73
C LEU A 143 6.16 57.54 21.73
N GLN A 144 5.23 57.19 20.84
CA GLN A 144 4.62 58.15 19.92
C GLN A 144 3.75 59.19 20.67
N GLU A 145 3.01 58.78 21.70
CA GLU A 145 2.23 59.69 22.55
C GLU A 145 3.13 60.61 23.41
N GLU A 146 4.30 60.15 23.84
CA GLU A 146 5.31 60.99 24.49
C GLU A 146 5.93 62.00 23.51
N MET A 147 6.30 61.56 22.30
CA MET A 147 6.84 62.45 21.27
C MET A 147 5.83 63.54 20.83
N LEU A 148 4.54 63.19 20.71
CA LEU A 148 3.49 64.17 20.42
C LEU A 148 3.32 65.18 21.55
N ARG A 149 3.30 64.72 22.80
CA ARG A 149 3.18 65.56 24.00
C ARG A 149 4.35 66.52 24.15
N GLU A 150 5.56 66.10 23.78
CA GLU A 150 6.75 66.96 23.75
C GLU A 150 6.72 67.96 22.60
N ALA A 151 6.23 67.58 21.41
CA ALA A 151 6.02 68.52 20.30
C ALA A 151 4.94 69.58 20.64
N ASP A 152 3.87 69.20 21.34
CA ASP A 152 2.87 70.12 21.88
C ASP A 152 3.47 71.05 22.94
N SER A 153 4.31 70.54 23.85
CA SER A 153 4.99 71.34 24.90
C SER A 153 5.88 72.43 24.28
N GLN A 154 6.67 72.06 23.27
CA GLN A 154 7.51 72.98 22.50
C GLN A 154 6.68 74.00 21.71
N THR A 155 5.52 73.57 21.18
CA THR A 155 4.59 74.45 20.47
C THR A 155 3.96 75.50 21.37
N GLU A 156 3.55 75.15 22.60
CA GLU A 156 3.07 76.13 23.58
C GLU A 156 4.18 77.07 24.04
N HIS A 157 5.39 76.57 24.31
CA HIS A 157 6.52 77.43 24.67
C HIS A 157 6.86 78.46 23.57
N LEU A 158 6.78 78.08 22.30
CA LEU A 158 6.95 79.00 21.18
C LEU A 158 5.83 80.05 21.09
N LYS A 159 4.58 79.71 21.47
CA LYS A 159 3.47 80.68 21.55
C LYS A 159 3.68 81.69 22.70
N GLU A 160 4.07 81.22 23.88
CA GLU A 160 4.43 82.10 25.01
C GLU A 160 5.55 83.07 24.64
N MET A 161 6.60 82.55 24.00
CA MET A 161 7.75 83.33 23.55
C MET A 161 7.35 84.37 22.49
N LEU A 162 6.53 84.01 21.51
CA LEU A 162 5.97 84.96 20.53
C LEU A 162 5.13 86.05 21.20
N HIS A 163 4.25 85.70 22.14
CA HIS A 163 3.44 86.69 22.85
C HIS A 163 4.31 87.64 23.71
N SER A 164 5.38 87.16 24.32
CA SER A 164 6.33 88.03 25.04
C SER A 164 7.00 89.07 24.12
N HIS A 165 7.33 88.71 22.87
CA HIS A 165 7.88 89.64 21.88
C HIS A 165 6.82 90.66 21.41
N GLU A 166 5.57 90.23 21.25
CA GLU A 166 4.44 91.12 20.93
C GLU A 166 4.26 92.20 22.00
N GLN A 167 4.30 91.83 23.29
CA GLN A 167 4.23 92.78 24.41
C GLN A 167 5.41 93.77 24.43
N VAL A 168 6.63 93.33 24.12
CA VAL A 168 7.81 94.21 24.00
C VAL A 168 7.66 95.20 22.84
N LEU A 169 7.14 94.76 21.69
CA LEU A 169 6.87 95.63 20.53
C LEU A 169 5.78 96.68 20.82
N LEU A 170 4.75 96.32 21.60
CA LEU A 170 3.76 97.28 22.11
C LEU A 170 4.39 98.30 23.05
N GLY A 171 5.28 97.88 23.96
CA GLY A 171 6.02 98.78 24.85
C GLY A 171 6.93 99.77 24.11
N LEU A 172 7.67 99.30 23.10
CA LEU A 172 8.51 100.15 22.25
C LEU A 172 7.69 101.18 21.45
N ARG A 173 6.47 100.83 21.01
CA ARG A 173 5.52 101.77 20.40
C ARG A 173 5.11 102.90 21.35
N GLY A 174 5.00 102.63 22.66
CA GLY A 174 4.74 103.65 23.68
C GLY A 174 5.88 104.66 23.78
N ILE A 175 7.09 104.16 24.04
CA ILE A 175 8.31 104.98 24.20
C ILE A 175 8.57 105.88 22.98
N LEU A 176 8.28 105.41 21.77
CA LEU A 176 8.44 106.19 20.55
C LEU A 176 7.42 107.34 20.41
N MET A 177 6.22 107.23 20.98
CA MET A 177 5.28 108.36 21.06
C MET A 177 5.73 109.40 22.09
N ASP A 178 6.25 108.95 23.24
CA ASP A 178 6.73 109.86 24.30
C ASP A 178 7.95 110.70 23.86
N TYR A 179 8.78 110.16 22.96
CA TYR A 179 10.01 110.83 22.52
C TYR A 179 9.77 111.99 21.52
N GLU A 180 8.58 112.13 20.94
CA GLU A 180 8.26 113.17 19.94
C GLU A 180 8.05 114.58 20.55
N GLY A 181 8.39 114.79 21.84
CA GLY A 181 7.83 115.88 22.67
C GLY A 181 8.71 116.93 23.39
N SER A 182 10.06 116.98 23.34
CA SER A 182 10.82 117.97 24.18
C SER A 182 12.26 118.44 23.75
N PRO A 183 12.73 119.67 24.13
CA PRO A 183 14.10 120.22 23.87
C PRO A 183 14.95 120.73 25.10
N GLY A 184 16.28 121.05 24.95
CA GLY A 184 17.31 121.27 26.05
C GLY A 184 18.21 122.57 26.11
N LYS A 185 19.37 122.61 26.86
CA LYS A 185 20.16 123.86 27.26
C LYS A 185 21.68 123.76 27.74
N LYS A 186 22.47 124.88 27.90
CA LYS A 186 23.91 125.06 28.41
C LYS A 186 24.32 126.50 28.99
N PHE A 187 25.54 126.75 29.58
CA PHE A 187 26.13 128.00 30.29
C PHE A 187 27.73 127.99 30.40
N CYS A 188 28.65 128.89 30.95
CA CYS A 188 28.90 130.35 31.34
C CYS A 188 30.42 130.68 31.78
N GLU A 189 30.89 131.94 32.10
CA GLU A 189 32.34 132.41 32.41
C GLU A 189 32.54 133.69 33.36
N HIS A 190 33.76 134.24 33.72
CA HIS A 190 34.02 135.43 34.68
C HIS A 190 35.39 136.27 34.64
N GLU A 191 35.58 137.36 35.47
CA GLU A 191 36.52 138.56 35.26
C GLU A 191 37.49 139.11 36.42
N ARG A 192 37.95 140.41 36.43
CA ARG A 192 39.15 141.03 37.14
C ARG A 192 38.93 142.37 37.95
N ILE A 193 39.97 142.89 38.67
CA ILE A 193 39.99 144.13 39.53
C ILE A 193 41.29 145.00 39.34
N SER A 194 41.27 146.33 39.59
CA SER A 194 42.48 147.20 39.79
C SER A 194 42.22 148.58 40.46
N SER A 195 42.90 148.90 41.59
CA SER A 195 43.38 150.26 42.03
C SER A 195 43.66 150.35 43.56
N LEU A 196 44.83 150.87 43.99
CA LEU A 196 45.16 151.31 45.37
C LEU A 196 46.53 152.05 45.42
N HIS A 197 46.87 152.73 46.52
CA HIS A 197 47.91 153.78 46.57
C HIS A 197 49.23 153.43 47.32
N ILE A 198 50.31 154.14 46.96
CA ILE A 198 51.73 153.77 47.19
C ILE A 198 52.16 153.60 48.66
N HIS A 199 51.62 154.38 49.61
CA HIS A 199 52.05 154.35 51.02
C HIS A 199 51.99 152.93 51.64
N ASN A 200 50.99 152.13 51.25
CA ASN A 200 50.78 150.79 51.81
C ASN A 200 51.60 149.70 51.08
N LEU A 201 52.30 150.04 50.00
CA LEU A 201 52.91 149.09 49.08
C LEU A 201 54.07 148.30 49.71
N SER A 202 54.87 148.95 50.56
CA SER A 202 56.02 148.29 51.24
C SER A 202 55.55 147.19 52.20
N THR A 203 54.50 147.46 52.99
CA THR A 203 53.89 146.46 53.89
C THR A 203 53.19 145.35 53.10
N ALA A 204 52.57 145.68 51.96
CA ALA A 204 51.99 144.67 51.06
C ALA A 204 53.07 143.73 50.50
N PHE A 205 54.20 144.25 50.01
CA PHE A 205 55.35 143.42 49.58
C PHE A 205 55.92 142.56 50.72
N ALA A 206 56.06 143.12 51.93
CA ALA A 206 56.56 142.38 53.09
C ALA A 206 55.59 141.30 53.64
N ASN A 207 54.31 141.36 53.26
CA ASN A 207 53.36 140.26 53.45
C ASN A 207 53.49 139.25 52.31
N VAL A 208 53.37 139.68 51.05
CA VAL A 208 53.47 138.81 49.86
C VAL A 208 54.77 137.96 49.84
N LEU A 209 55.90 138.50 50.28
CA LEU A 209 57.15 137.74 50.40
C LEU A 209 57.12 136.67 51.50
N ARG A 210 56.38 136.91 52.59
CA ARG A 210 56.20 135.94 53.69
C ARG A 210 55.17 134.86 53.33
N ASP A 211 54.14 135.26 52.58
CA ASP A 211 53.15 134.35 52.01
C ASP A 211 53.84 133.43 50.98
N LEU A 212 54.72 133.97 50.13
CA LEU A 212 55.59 133.21 49.21
C LEU A 212 56.56 132.26 49.94
N ASP A 213 57.26 132.71 51.00
CA ASP A 213 58.13 131.80 51.80
C ASP A 213 57.31 130.65 52.42
N SER A 214 56.06 130.93 52.82
CA SER A 214 55.14 129.93 53.38
C SER A 214 54.66 128.95 52.30
N GLU A 215 54.33 129.43 51.09
CA GLU A 215 54.02 128.59 49.94
C GLU A 215 55.23 127.75 49.51
N VAL A 216 56.45 128.30 49.50
CA VAL A 216 57.68 127.56 49.16
C VAL A 216 57.95 126.44 50.16
N LEU A 217 57.75 126.68 51.46
CA LEU A 217 57.86 125.64 52.49
C LEU A 217 56.79 124.55 52.31
N TYR A 218 55.54 124.94 52.09
CA TYR A 218 54.42 124.00 51.85
C TYR A 218 54.62 123.17 50.58
N VAL A 219 55.06 123.78 49.48
CA VAL A 219 55.38 123.08 48.23
C VAL A 219 56.56 122.13 48.43
N LYS A 220 57.58 122.51 49.21
CA LYS A 220 58.73 121.64 49.51
C LYS A 220 58.33 120.42 50.35
N GLU A 221 57.46 120.59 51.34
CA GLU A 221 56.88 119.48 52.12
C GLU A 221 56.03 118.55 51.22
N LYS A 222 55.21 119.13 50.34
CA LYS A 222 54.44 118.37 49.33
C LYS A 222 55.31 117.59 48.36
N VAL A 223 56.45 118.13 47.92
CA VAL A 223 57.38 117.43 47.04
C VAL A 223 57.98 116.20 47.73
N VAL A 224 58.43 116.32 48.98
CA VAL A 224 58.99 115.17 49.74
C VAL A 224 57.95 114.05 49.89
N LEU A 225 56.70 114.39 50.22
CA LEU A 225 55.62 113.39 50.31
C LEU A 225 55.37 112.67 48.97
N VAL A 226 55.39 113.40 47.85
CA VAL A 226 55.23 112.80 46.50
C VAL A 226 56.46 111.97 46.10
N GLU A 227 57.67 112.32 46.53
CA GLU A 227 58.87 111.51 46.33
C GLU A 227 58.82 110.19 47.14
N GLU A 228 58.29 110.22 48.36
CA GLU A 228 58.05 109.03 49.20
C GLU A 228 56.92 108.14 48.65
N GLU A 229 55.82 108.71 48.17
CA GLU A 229 54.75 108.00 47.46
C GLU A 229 55.27 107.35 46.16
N LEU A 230 56.10 108.06 45.38
CA LEU A 230 56.68 107.53 44.14
C LEU A 230 57.65 106.36 44.39
N GLU A 231 58.51 106.48 45.40
CA GLU A 231 59.49 105.44 45.74
C GLU A 231 58.86 104.22 46.44
N SER A 232 57.72 104.37 47.12
CA SER A 232 56.92 103.24 47.62
C SER A 232 56.16 102.55 46.48
N LEU A 233 55.44 103.29 45.62
CA LEU A 233 54.74 102.73 44.46
C LEU A 233 55.70 101.98 43.50
N LYS A 234 56.93 102.47 43.35
CA LYS A 234 58.00 101.82 42.59
C LYS A 234 58.46 100.48 43.21
N LYS A 235 58.57 100.41 44.54
CA LYS A 235 58.88 99.15 45.26
C LYS A 235 57.75 98.13 45.13
N ASP A 236 56.51 98.56 45.26
CA ASP A 236 55.33 97.70 45.09
C ASP A 236 55.24 97.17 43.65
N SER A 237 55.52 98.01 42.64
CA SER A 237 55.57 97.60 41.24
C SER A 237 56.67 96.56 40.96
N GLU A 238 57.88 96.75 41.50
CA GLU A 238 58.98 95.80 41.37
C GLU A 238 58.68 94.47 42.10
N ALA A 239 58.04 94.52 43.28
CA ALA A 239 57.62 93.34 44.03
C ALA A 239 56.51 92.56 43.30
N GLN A 240 55.50 93.24 42.74
CA GLN A 240 54.43 92.63 41.94
C GLN A 240 55.00 91.94 40.70
N LYS A 241 55.95 92.59 40.01
CA LYS A 241 56.68 92.06 38.86
C LYS A 241 57.51 90.82 39.21
N GLN A 242 58.18 90.81 40.36
CA GLN A 242 58.90 89.62 40.86
C GLN A 242 57.96 88.46 41.20
N LEU A 243 56.83 88.72 41.85
CA LEU A 243 55.81 87.71 42.16
C LEU A 243 55.24 87.09 40.87
N LEU A 244 54.90 87.90 39.87
CA LEU A 244 54.39 87.44 38.58
C LEU A 244 55.44 86.60 37.82
N LEU A 245 56.71 87.03 37.82
CA LEU A 245 57.83 86.25 37.28
C LEU A 245 57.95 84.88 37.95
N GLN A 246 57.85 84.81 39.28
CA GLN A 246 57.95 83.54 40.01
C GLN A 246 56.73 82.64 39.79
N GLN A 247 55.52 83.20 39.66
CA GLN A 247 54.33 82.45 39.25
C GLN A 247 54.50 81.84 37.84
N HIS A 248 55.00 82.61 36.87
CA HIS A 248 55.29 82.11 35.53
C HIS A 248 56.38 81.04 35.54
N GLN A 249 57.48 81.23 36.28
CA GLN A 249 58.54 80.22 36.43
C GLN A 249 58.00 78.92 37.05
N ASN A 250 57.16 79.00 38.08
CA ASN A 250 56.53 77.84 38.70
C ASN A 250 55.61 77.11 37.72
N ARG A 251 54.76 77.83 36.96
CA ARG A 251 53.88 77.21 35.95
C ARG A 251 54.66 76.58 34.80
N ILE A 252 55.71 77.24 34.31
CA ILE A 252 56.63 76.70 33.28
C ILE A 252 57.40 75.48 33.81
N GLY A 253 57.75 75.45 35.11
CA GLY A 253 58.35 74.27 35.76
C GLY A 253 57.35 73.15 36.08
N GLN A 254 56.05 73.39 35.96
CA GLN A 254 54.99 72.42 36.24
C GLN A 254 54.42 71.79 34.96
N LEU A 255 54.20 72.58 33.90
CA LEU A 255 53.64 72.13 32.63
C LEU A 255 54.36 70.88 32.03
N PRO A 256 55.71 70.80 32.01
CA PRO A 256 56.42 69.63 31.47
C PRO A 256 56.25 68.37 32.32
N ARG A 257 55.94 68.51 33.62
CA ARG A 257 55.65 67.38 34.51
C ARG A 257 54.22 66.88 34.31
N GLU A 258 53.26 67.79 34.21
CA GLU A 258 51.86 67.50 33.84
C GLU A 258 51.82 66.76 32.49
N HIS A 259 52.43 67.34 31.45
CA HIS A 259 52.47 66.76 30.11
C HIS A 259 53.20 65.41 30.06
N LYS A 260 54.32 65.24 30.77
CA LYS A 260 55.04 63.95 30.84
C LYS A 260 54.20 62.85 31.52
N GLN A 261 53.42 63.20 32.54
CA GLN A 261 52.51 62.28 33.20
C GLN A 261 51.33 61.89 32.31
N GLU A 262 50.77 62.86 31.58
CA GLU A 262 49.69 62.66 30.60
C GLU A 262 50.15 61.76 29.44
N VAL A 263 51.32 62.03 28.85
CA VAL A 263 51.91 61.19 27.79
C VAL A 263 52.17 59.76 28.27
N ALA A 264 52.61 59.57 29.52
CA ALA A 264 52.76 58.24 30.10
C ALA A 264 51.40 57.52 30.23
N ALA A 265 50.37 58.19 30.75
CA ALA A 265 49.02 57.61 30.89
C ALA A 265 48.38 57.27 29.53
N LEU A 266 48.60 58.11 28.51
CA LEU A 266 48.17 57.85 27.13
C LEU A 266 48.93 56.68 26.51
N THR A 267 50.24 56.56 26.76
CA THR A 267 51.06 55.43 26.31
C THR A 267 50.59 54.12 26.93
N ASP A 268 50.33 54.10 28.24
CA ASP A 268 49.79 52.94 28.93
C ASP A 268 48.38 52.55 28.44
N ASN A 269 47.53 53.53 28.13
CA ASN A 269 46.22 53.27 27.52
C ASN A 269 46.34 52.72 26.09
N ALA A 270 47.28 53.22 25.28
CA ALA A 270 47.57 52.66 23.96
C ALA A 270 48.09 51.22 24.05
N ASN A 271 48.98 50.93 25.01
CA ASN A 271 49.47 49.57 25.28
C ASN A 271 48.35 48.62 25.74
N ARG A 272 47.44 49.09 26.62
CA ARG A 272 46.25 48.33 27.03
C ARG A 272 45.30 48.07 25.85
N ALA A 273 45.03 49.08 25.02
CA ALA A 273 44.18 48.95 23.84
C ALA A 273 44.76 47.99 22.79
N GLY A 274 46.08 48.07 22.52
CA GLY A 274 46.77 47.13 21.63
C GLY A 274 46.76 45.69 22.17
N SER A 275 46.95 45.51 23.47
CA SER A 275 46.86 44.19 24.12
C SER A 275 45.44 43.61 24.01
N HIS A 276 44.41 44.44 24.17
CA HIS A 276 43.01 44.03 24.00
C HIS A 276 42.67 43.68 22.54
N ALA A 277 43.15 44.47 21.58
CA ALA A 277 42.99 44.19 20.15
C ALA A 277 43.67 42.86 19.74
N ASN A 278 44.88 42.59 20.24
CA ASN A 278 45.57 41.31 20.01
C ASN A 278 44.81 40.12 20.62
N SER A 279 44.21 40.29 21.80
CA SER A 279 43.36 39.28 22.42
C SER A 279 42.11 38.99 21.59
N ILE A 280 41.42 40.02 21.09
CA ILE A 280 40.27 39.89 20.19
C ILE A 280 40.67 39.20 18.86
N GLN A 281 41.81 39.55 18.28
CA GLN A 281 42.30 38.90 17.06
C GLN A 281 42.61 37.42 17.29
N SER A 282 43.21 37.06 18.42
CA SER A 282 43.48 35.65 18.77
C SER A 282 42.17 34.87 19.02
N GLN A 283 41.19 35.47 19.70
CA GLN A 283 39.86 34.87 19.86
C GLN A 283 39.16 34.66 18.51
N LYS A 284 39.27 35.63 17.60
CA LYS A 284 38.73 35.54 16.24
C LYS A 284 39.39 34.43 15.42
N GLU A 285 40.70 34.24 15.51
CA GLU A 285 41.42 33.15 14.84
C GLU A 285 41.01 31.77 15.38
N ILE A 286 40.91 31.62 16.71
CA ILE A 286 40.41 30.39 17.34
C ILE A 286 38.97 30.09 16.90
N LEU A 287 38.10 31.11 16.83
CA LEU A 287 36.71 30.94 16.44
C LEU A 287 36.59 30.57 14.94
N LEU A 288 37.35 31.23 14.06
CA LEU A 288 37.41 30.90 12.63
C LEU A 288 37.90 29.47 12.40
N GLU A 289 38.94 29.03 13.11
CA GLU A 289 39.47 27.68 12.97
C GLU A 289 38.50 26.63 13.56
N ASN A 290 37.80 26.93 14.66
CA ASN A 290 36.73 26.06 15.16
C ASN A 290 35.57 25.92 14.16
N THR A 291 35.13 27.03 13.55
CA THR A 291 34.13 27.00 12.47
C THR A 291 34.62 26.21 11.25
N ARG A 292 35.90 26.33 10.88
CA ARG A 292 36.51 25.55 9.80
C ARG A 292 36.48 24.05 10.09
N ASN A 293 36.81 23.65 11.32
CA ASN A 293 36.77 22.25 11.74
C ASN A 293 35.33 21.71 11.80
N GLN A 294 34.34 22.49 12.26
CA GLN A 294 32.92 22.13 12.16
C GLN A 294 32.48 21.92 10.70
N ILE A 295 32.85 22.82 9.78
CA ILE A 295 32.54 22.68 8.35
C ILE A 295 33.18 21.40 7.78
N SER A 296 34.41 21.05 8.17
CA SER A 296 35.05 19.80 7.75
C SER A 296 34.32 18.56 8.27
N VAL A 297 33.91 18.56 9.55
CA VAL A 297 33.14 17.46 10.16
C VAL A 297 31.79 17.28 9.48
N HIS A 298 31.05 18.37 9.24
CA HIS A 298 29.78 18.32 8.51
C HIS A 298 29.96 17.92 7.04
N GLY A 299 31.06 18.29 6.39
CA GLY A 299 31.42 17.80 5.06
C GLY A 299 31.63 16.28 5.03
N HIS A 300 32.39 15.73 5.98
CA HIS A 300 32.57 14.28 6.09
C HIS A 300 31.26 13.54 6.43
N GLN A 301 30.41 14.12 7.28
CA GLN A 301 29.07 13.58 7.57
C GLN A 301 28.19 13.56 6.32
N ALA A 302 28.17 14.65 5.54
CA ALA A 302 27.43 14.74 4.27
C ALA A 302 27.90 13.67 3.29
N SER A 303 29.21 13.56 3.01
CA SER A 303 29.74 12.55 2.08
C SER A 303 29.52 11.11 2.55
N HIS A 304 29.51 10.84 3.86
CA HIS A 304 29.12 9.53 4.39
C HIS A 304 27.64 9.22 4.13
N VAL A 305 26.74 10.18 4.34
CA VAL A 305 25.31 10.03 4.04
C VAL A 305 25.07 9.89 2.53
N GLU A 306 25.74 10.67 1.69
CA GLU A 306 25.69 10.55 0.23
C GLU A 306 26.15 9.17 -0.26
N SER A 307 27.22 8.63 0.33
CA SER A 307 27.71 7.27 0.05
C SER A 307 26.68 6.21 0.47
N ALA A 308 26.11 6.32 1.68
CA ALA A 308 25.10 5.39 2.18
C ALA A 308 23.81 5.42 1.34
N VAL A 309 23.34 6.62 0.96
CA VAL A 309 22.18 6.80 0.06
C VAL A 309 22.47 6.23 -1.33
N SER A 310 23.71 6.37 -1.83
CA SER A 310 24.10 5.79 -3.13
C SER A 310 24.14 4.26 -3.10
N GLN A 311 24.64 3.67 -2.00
CA GLN A 311 24.59 2.23 -1.77
C GLN A 311 23.15 1.72 -1.69
N LEU A 312 22.30 2.32 -0.85
CA LEU A 312 20.90 1.93 -0.70
C LEU A 312 20.09 2.07 -2.00
N ARG A 313 20.41 3.05 -2.86
CA ARG A 313 19.83 3.16 -4.21
C ARG A 313 20.26 2.02 -5.13
N SER A 314 21.53 1.59 -5.06
CA SER A 314 22.03 0.43 -5.81
C SER A 314 21.37 -0.86 -5.35
N GLU A 315 21.29 -1.08 -4.03
CA GLU A 315 20.63 -2.25 -3.43
C GLU A 315 19.14 -2.30 -3.79
N LEU A 316 18.44 -1.17 -3.76
CA LEU A 316 17.04 -1.05 -4.19
C LEU A 316 16.87 -1.34 -5.69
N GLN A 317 17.78 -0.87 -6.55
CA GLN A 317 17.74 -1.11 -8.00
C GLN A 317 18.09 -2.57 -8.36
N GLU A 318 18.91 -3.24 -7.57
CA GLU A 318 19.21 -4.67 -7.69
C GLU A 318 18.03 -5.53 -7.20
N ALA A 319 17.46 -5.20 -6.04
CA ALA A 319 16.25 -5.85 -5.55
C ALA A 319 15.06 -5.69 -6.53
N LYS A 320 14.88 -4.49 -7.12
CA LYS A 320 13.84 -4.25 -8.13
C LYS A 320 14.01 -5.15 -9.35
N ARG A 321 15.23 -5.27 -9.90
CA ARG A 321 15.52 -6.19 -11.02
C ARG A 321 15.26 -7.65 -10.65
N MET A 322 15.69 -8.10 -9.45
CA MET A 322 15.40 -9.45 -8.96
C MET A 322 13.89 -9.75 -8.86
N TYR A 323 13.06 -8.75 -8.53
CA TYR A 323 11.60 -8.90 -8.56
C TYR A 323 11.03 -8.88 -9.99
N GLU A 324 11.55 -8.02 -10.88
CA GLU A 324 11.16 -7.97 -12.30
C GLU A 324 11.46 -9.30 -13.01
N ASP A 325 12.68 -9.81 -12.88
CA ASP A 325 13.10 -11.13 -13.38
C ASP A 325 12.20 -12.24 -12.82
N LYS A 326 11.84 -12.16 -11.53
CA LYS A 326 11.00 -13.17 -10.88
C LYS A 326 9.52 -13.11 -11.33
N VAL A 327 9.01 -11.92 -11.67
CA VAL A 327 7.69 -11.77 -12.29
C VAL A 327 7.71 -12.34 -13.70
N GLU A 328 8.72 -12.03 -14.52
CA GLU A 328 8.83 -12.56 -15.89
C GLU A 328 8.87 -14.11 -15.90
N ASP A 329 9.57 -14.73 -14.94
CA ASP A 329 9.59 -16.19 -14.78
C ASP A 329 8.25 -16.79 -14.31
N LEU A 330 7.49 -16.08 -13.47
CA LEU A 330 6.15 -16.50 -13.07
C LEU A 330 5.15 -16.34 -14.23
N GLU A 331 5.27 -15.28 -15.04
CA GLU A 331 4.49 -15.10 -16.26
C GLU A 331 4.77 -16.20 -17.29
N LYS A 332 6.03 -16.60 -17.48
CA LYS A 332 6.38 -17.76 -18.34
C LYS A 332 5.74 -19.05 -17.84
N GLN A 333 5.81 -19.33 -16.54
CA GLN A 333 5.18 -20.52 -15.94
C GLN A 333 3.65 -20.50 -16.09
N LEU A 334 3.03 -19.32 -15.93
CA LEU A 334 1.59 -19.14 -16.13
C LEU A 334 1.19 -19.36 -17.60
N HIS A 335 1.98 -18.89 -18.57
CA HIS A 335 1.74 -19.16 -19.99
C HIS A 335 1.90 -20.65 -20.34
N LEU A 336 2.92 -21.33 -19.80
CA LEU A 336 3.11 -22.76 -19.98
C LEU A 336 1.91 -23.57 -19.46
N ALA A 337 1.50 -23.30 -18.22
CA ALA A 337 0.33 -23.94 -17.61
C ALA A 337 -0.97 -23.67 -18.38
N HIS A 338 -1.13 -22.49 -18.99
CA HIS A 338 -2.26 -22.22 -19.89
C HIS A 338 -2.20 -23.06 -21.19
N SER A 339 -1.00 -23.25 -21.78
CA SER A 339 -0.83 -24.15 -22.94
C SER A 339 -1.23 -25.58 -22.59
N GLU A 340 -0.68 -26.12 -21.50
CA GLU A 340 -1.01 -27.46 -20.98
C GLU A 340 -2.51 -27.63 -20.71
N ILE A 341 -3.16 -26.61 -20.12
CA ILE A 341 -4.61 -26.61 -19.88
C ILE A 341 -5.40 -26.56 -21.20
N THR A 342 -4.93 -25.87 -22.24
CA THR A 342 -5.58 -25.89 -23.56
C THR A 342 -5.39 -27.23 -24.29
N GLU A 343 -4.20 -27.81 -24.24
CA GLU A 343 -3.90 -29.13 -24.83
C GLU A 343 -4.72 -30.24 -24.15
N ALA A 344 -4.77 -30.25 -22.80
CA ALA A 344 -5.61 -31.17 -22.03
C ALA A 344 -7.12 -30.91 -22.17
N ARG A 345 -7.55 -29.75 -22.71
CA ARG A 345 -8.93 -29.52 -23.15
C ARG A 345 -9.15 -30.12 -24.53
N THR A 346 -8.29 -29.86 -25.51
CA THR A 346 -8.42 -30.45 -26.84
C THR A 346 -8.38 -31.98 -26.81
N GLU A 347 -7.48 -32.61 -26.02
CA GLU A 347 -7.48 -34.06 -25.85
C GLU A 347 -8.79 -34.58 -25.24
N ARG A 348 -9.38 -33.86 -24.28
CA ARG A 348 -10.66 -34.24 -23.66
C ARG A 348 -11.78 -34.19 -24.69
N ASP A 349 -11.81 -33.16 -25.52
CA ASP A 349 -12.85 -32.95 -26.53
C ASP A 349 -12.70 -33.95 -27.70
N GLU A 350 -11.47 -34.29 -28.09
CA GLU A 350 -11.18 -35.38 -29.05
C GLU A 350 -11.63 -36.74 -28.50
N ARG A 351 -11.21 -37.12 -27.28
CA ARG A 351 -11.64 -38.37 -26.61
C ARG A 351 -13.16 -38.43 -26.42
N SER A 352 -13.80 -37.29 -26.15
CA SER A 352 -15.26 -37.15 -26.08
C SER A 352 -15.91 -37.43 -27.45
N GLN A 353 -15.35 -36.87 -28.53
CA GLN A 353 -15.82 -37.11 -29.90
C GLN A 353 -15.61 -38.58 -30.32
N GLU A 354 -14.50 -39.22 -29.94
CA GLU A 354 -14.27 -40.65 -30.16
C GLU A 354 -15.24 -41.54 -29.38
N SER A 355 -15.48 -41.22 -28.11
CA SER A 355 -16.49 -41.87 -27.27
C SER A 355 -17.89 -41.77 -27.91
N GLY A 356 -18.25 -40.60 -28.45
CA GLY A 356 -19.47 -40.40 -29.24
C GLY A 356 -19.56 -41.35 -30.45
N LYS A 357 -18.55 -41.35 -31.32
CA LYS A 357 -18.47 -42.25 -32.50
C LYS A 357 -18.58 -43.73 -32.12
N LEU A 358 -17.95 -44.13 -31.02
CA LEU A 358 -18.02 -45.50 -30.50
C LEU A 358 -19.43 -45.83 -29.97
N ASN A 359 -20.06 -44.89 -29.28
CA ASN A 359 -21.42 -45.05 -28.75
C ASN A 359 -22.45 -45.15 -29.89
N ASP A 360 -22.33 -44.34 -30.95
CA ASP A 360 -23.13 -44.46 -32.17
C ASP A 360 -22.98 -45.85 -32.82
N ARG A 361 -21.74 -46.37 -32.86
CA ARG A 361 -21.46 -47.71 -33.38
C ARG A 361 -22.08 -48.82 -32.50
N ILE A 362 -22.09 -48.64 -31.18
CA ILE A 362 -22.78 -49.54 -30.24
C ILE A 362 -24.30 -49.50 -30.47
N HIS A 363 -24.90 -48.31 -30.61
CA HIS A 363 -26.33 -48.17 -30.94
C HIS A 363 -26.69 -48.82 -32.28
N GLN A 364 -25.83 -48.69 -33.30
CA GLN A 364 -26.01 -49.36 -34.58
C GLN A 364 -25.94 -50.89 -34.45
N LEU A 365 -24.99 -51.43 -33.68
CA LEU A 365 -24.86 -52.87 -33.43
C LEU A 365 -26.03 -53.43 -32.61
N LEU A 366 -26.49 -52.72 -31.57
CA LEU A 366 -27.69 -53.08 -30.81
C LEU A 366 -28.95 -53.10 -31.67
N THR A 367 -29.06 -52.17 -32.63
CA THR A 367 -30.17 -52.13 -33.59
C THR A 367 -30.11 -53.32 -34.56
N GLN A 368 -28.92 -53.68 -35.05
CA GLN A 368 -28.72 -54.88 -35.86
C GLN A 368 -29.01 -56.18 -35.08
N LEU A 369 -28.60 -56.25 -33.81
CA LEU A 369 -28.87 -57.39 -32.93
C LEU A 369 -30.38 -57.58 -32.71
N ARG A 370 -31.12 -56.52 -32.38
CA ARG A 370 -32.59 -56.55 -32.28
C ARG A 370 -33.25 -57.00 -33.58
N LYS A 371 -32.77 -56.53 -34.74
CA LYS A 371 -33.26 -56.99 -36.05
C LYS A 371 -33.02 -58.48 -36.26
N LYS A 372 -31.85 -59.00 -35.87
CA LYS A 372 -31.52 -60.44 -35.94
C LYS A 372 -32.30 -61.29 -34.94
N GLU A 373 -32.62 -60.76 -33.76
CA GLU A 373 -33.48 -61.42 -32.78
C GLU A 373 -34.93 -61.54 -33.28
N ILE A 374 -35.45 -60.49 -33.94
CA ILE A 374 -36.75 -60.53 -34.61
C ILE A 374 -36.74 -61.56 -35.76
N GLU A 375 -35.74 -61.53 -36.66
CA GLU A 375 -35.58 -62.51 -37.74
C GLU A 375 -35.56 -63.96 -37.19
N LEU A 376 -34.77 -64.21 -36.14
CA LEU A 376 -34.69 -65.52 -35.47
C LEU A 376 -36.02 -65.93 -34.81
N SER A 377 -36.79 -64.98 -34.26
CA SER A 377 -38.09 -65.28 -33.67
C SER A 377 -39.13 -65.71 -34.72
N LEU A 378 -39.11 -65.06 -35.89
CA LEU A 378 -39.94 -65.42 -37.03
C LEU A 378 -39.56 -66.80 -37.61
N GLU A 379 -38.26 -67.09 -37.72
CA GLU A 379 -37.77 -68.38 -38.21
C GLU A 379 -38.05 -69.53 -37.23
N LYS A 380 -38.01 -69.29 -35.90
CA LYS A 380 -38.46 -70.26 -34.89
C LYS A 380 -39.95 -70.57 -35.01
N GLU A 381 -40.80 -69.56 -35.20
CA GLU A 381 -42.25 -69.73 -35.39
C GLU A 381 -42.57 -70.39 -36.74
N GLN A 382 -41.84 -70.09 -37.81
CA GLN A 382 -41.96 -70.78 -39.10
C GLN A 382 -41.58 -72.27 -38.98
N ASN A 383 -40.46 -72.59 -38.30
CA ASN A 383 -40.08 -73.98 -38.02
C ASN A 383 -41.14 -74.70 -37.17
N LYS A 384 -41.71 -74.04 -36.15
CA LYS A 384 -42.79 -74.62 -35.33
C LYS A 384 -44.03 -74.95 -36.17
N ARG A 385 -44.40 -74.13 -37.16
CA ARG A 385 -45.47 -74.41 -38.12
C ARG A 385 -45.13 -75.58 -39.07
N PHE A 386 -43.86 -75.69 -39.47
CA PHE A 386 -43.39 -76.83 -40.27
C PHE A 386 -43.47 -78.14 -39.47
N TRP A 387 -43.01 -78.16 -38.21
CA TRP A 387 -43.12 -79.32 -37.33
C TRP A 387 -44.56 -79.73 -37.05
N ALA A 388 -45.47 -78.77 -36.86
CA ALA A 388 -46.90 -79.05 -36.73
C ALA A 388 -47.44 -79.77 -37.99
N ARG A 389 -47.22 -79.20 -39.19
CA ARG A 389 -47.65 -79.82 -40.45
C ARG A 389 -47.03 -81.20 -40.65
N ASN A 390 -45.73 -81.37 -40.41
CA ASN A 390 -45.07 -82.68 -40.56
C ASN A 390 -45.61 -83.72 -39.54
N THR A 391 -46.17 -83.27 -38.41
CA THR A 391 -46.88 -84.15 -37.47
C THR A 391 -48.25 -84.56 -38.03
N ASP A 392 -49.02 -83.62 -38.57
CA ASP A 392 -50.31 -83.89 -39.23
C ASP A 392 -50.14 -84.79 -40.47
N ASP A 393 -49.10 -84.55 -41.27
CA ASP A 393 -48.69 -85.37 -42.41
C ASP A 393 -48.32 -86.80 -41.95
N SER A 394 -47.57 -86.93 -40.85
CA SER A 394 -47.24 -88.25 -40.27
C SER A 394 -48.47 -89.00 -39.76
N ILE A 395 -49.40 -88.31 -39.10
CA ILE A 395 -50.69 -88.89 -38.64
C ILE A 395 -51.50 -89.37 -39.86
N THR A 396 -51.50 -88.60 -40.94
CA THR A 396 -52.17 -88.93 -42.21
C THR A 396 -51.51 -90.14 -42.89
N ILE A 397 -50.17 -90.18 -42.96
CA ILE A 397 -49.41 -91.32 -43.49
C ILE A 397 -49.66 -92.59 -42.67
N ASP A 398 -49.68 -92.51 -41.34
CA ASP A 398 -49.95 -93.66 -40.48
C ASP A 398 -51.42 -94.10 -40.51
N HIS A 399 -52.35 -93.20 -40.88
CA HIS A 399 -53.75 -93.59 -41.18
C HIS A 399 -53.82 -94.35 -42.50
N LEU A 400 -53.20 -93.83 -43.57
CA LEU A 400 -53.15 -94.48 -44.88
C LEU A 400 -52.40 -95.83 -44.84
N ARG A 401 -51.36 -95.96 -44.02
CA ARG A 401 -50.70 -97.25 -43.74
C ARG A 401 -51.64 -98.26 -43.09
N ARG A 402 -52.44 -97.84 -42.12
CA ARG A 402 -53.45 -98.71 -41.47
C ARG A 402 -54.53 -99.14 -42.45
N GLU A 403 -55.07 -98.22 -43.26
CA GLU A 403 -56.01 -98.58 -44.32
C GLU A 403 -55.39 -99.53 -45.36
N LEU A 404 -54.12 -99.32 -45.73
CA LEU A 404 -53.42 -100.20 -46.65
C LEU A 404 -53.21 -101.60 -46.05
N GLU A 405 -52.91 -101.71 -44.75
CA GLU A 405 -52.77 -103.00 -44.06
C GLU A 405 -54.13 -103.70 -43.91
N ASP A 406 -55.20 -102.97 -43.55
CA ASP A 406 -56.57 -103.51 -43.54
C ASP A 406 -56.97 -104.03 -44.94
N LYS A 407 -56.57 -103.33 -46.01
CA LYS A 407 -56.75 -103.77 -47.40
C LYS A 407 -55.85 -104.94 -47.78
N ASN A 408 -54.63 -105.02 -47.25
CA ASN A 408 -53.70 -106.12 -47.45
C ASN A 408 -54.23 -107.41 -46.77
N VAL A 409 -54.71 -107.31 -45.53
CA VAL A 409 -55.39 -108.40 -44.81
C VAL A 409 -56.68 -108.81 -45.53
N GLN A 410 -57.50 -107.85 -46.01
CA GLN A 410 -58.68 -108.15 -46.82
C GLN A 410 -58.31 -108.88 -48.12
N LEU A 411 -57.26 -108.44 -48.81
CA LEU A 411 -56.71 -109.12 -49.99
C LEU A 411 -56.17 -110.50 -49.68
N GLN A 412 -55.48 -110.69 -48.55
CA GLN A 412 -54.93 -112.00 -48.14
C GLN A 412 -56.05 -112.99 -47.78
N CYS A 413 -57.13 -112.53 -47.14
CA CYS A 413 -58.34 -113.32 -46.93
C CYS A 413 -58.97 -113.74 -48.27
N MET A 414 -59.16 -112.79 -49.20
CA MET A 414 -59.65 -113.09 -50.55
C MET A 414 -58.70 -114.02 -51.33
N GLU A 415 -57.38 -113.86 -51.18
CA GLU A 415 -56.37 -114.72 -51.82
C GLU A 415 -56.40 -116.13 -51.25
N ASN A 416 -56.70 -116.29 -49.96
CA ASN A 416 -56.89 -117.59 -49.32
C ASN A 416 -58.19 -118.27 -49.80
N THR A 417 -59.31 -117.55 -49.87
CA THR A 417 -60.54 -118.05 -50.52
C THR A 417 -60.29 -118.41 -51.99
N VAL A 418 -59.49 -117.63 -52.72
CA VAL A 418 -59.07 -117.97 -54.10
C VAL A 418 -58.10 -119.16 -54.13
N LYS A 419 -57.25 -119.38 -53.13
CA LYS A 419 -56.41 -120.60 -53.02
C LYS A 419 -57.25 -121.84 -52.76
N GLU A 420 -58.31 -121.73 -51.95
CA GLU A 420 -59.30 -122.79 -51.70
C GLU A 420 -60.13 -123.07 -52.95
N MET A 421 -60.70 -122.04 -53.60
CA MET A 421 -61.38 -122.18 -54.89
C MET A 421 -60.45 -122.75 -55.98
N ARG A 422 -59.17 -122.37 -56.01
CA ARG A 422 -58.16 -122.98 -56.87
C ARG A 422 -57.80 -124.40 -56.44
N ALA A 423 -57.89 -124.76 -55.16
CA ALA A 423 -57.65 -126.14 -54.71
C ALA A 423 -58.80 -127.05 -55.16
N GLU A 424 -60.05 -126.62 -54.97
CA GLU A 424 -61.23 -127.34 -55.44
C GLU A 424 -61.28 -127.38 -56.98
N CYS A 425 -60.97 -126.27 -57.66
CA CYS A 425 -60.84 -126.24 -59.11
C CYS A 425 -59.64 -127.06 -59.60
N ARG A 426 -58.54 -127.19 -58.84
CA ARG A 426 -57.45 -128.16 -59.15
C ARG A 426 -57.86 -129.60 -58.93
N ARG A 427 -58.72 -129.89 -57.95
CA ARG A 427 -59.32 -131.21 -57.73
C ARG A 427 -60.24 -131.59 -58.91
N GLN A 428 -61.06 -130.64 -59.35
CA GLN A 428 -61.90 -130.74 -60.56
C GLN A 428 -61.06 -130.87 -61.84
N MET A 429 -59.97 -130.10 -61.96
CA MET A 429 -59.04 -130.13 -63.08
C MET A 429 -58.23 -131.43 -63.10
N GLN A 430 -57.88 -132.03 -61.96
CA GLN A 430 -57.25 -133.36 -61.91
C GLN A 430 -58.22 -134.45 -62.41
N CYS A 431 -59.53 -134.30 -62.18
CA CYS A 431 -60.56 -135.12 -62.81
C CYS A 431 -60.77 -134.83 -64.32
N GLN A 432 -60.08 -133.84 -64.92
CA GLN A 432 -60.16 -133.49 -66.35
C GLN A 432 -58.81 -133.62 -67.10
N MET A 433 -57.67 -133.43 -66.44
CA MET A 433 -56.33 -133.56 -67.01
C MET A 433 -56.04 -134.99 -67.48
N ALA A 434 -56.62 -135.99 -66.80
CA ALA A 434 -56.62 -137.38 -67.23
C ALA A 434 -57.30 -137.62 -68.61
N ALA A 435 -57.93 -136.61 -69.20
CA ALA A 435 -58.51 -136.62 -70.55
C ALA A 435 -57.84 -135.65 -71.53
N THR A 436 -56.80 -134.89 -71.14
CA THR A 436 -56.24 -133.78 -71.95
C THR A 436 -54.71 -133.70 -72.04
N GLU A 437 -53.95 -134.67 -71.50
CA GLU A 437 -52.50 -134.82 -71.72
C GLU A 437 -52.15 -135.21 -73.17
N ALA A 438 -52.36 -134.30 -74.12
CA ALA A 438 -52.25 -134.59 -75.56
C ALA A 438 -51.35 -133.65 -76.38
N LYS A 439 -51.36 -132.31 -76.19
CA LYS A 439 -50.67 -131.36 -77.10
C LYS A 439 -50.13 -130.07 -76.46
N THR A 440 -48.81 -129.90 -76.46
CA THR A 440 -48.07 -128.67 -76.06
C THR A 440 -46.74 -128.50 -76.84
N GLU A 441 -46.53 -127.47 -77.69
CA GLU A 441 -45.20 -127.00 -78.23
C GLU A 441 -45.20 -125.69 -79.13
N SER A 442 -44.25 -124.69 -78.99
CA SER A 442 -43.74 -123.58 -79.97
C SER A 442 -43.05 -122.24 -79.37
N VAL A 443 -41.92 -121.55 -79.89
CA VAL A 443 -40.96 -120.50 -79.17
C VAL A 443 -39.92 -119.36 -79.90
N GLY A 444 -39.50 -118.05 -79.37
CA GLY A 444 -38.15 -117.09 -79.44
C GLY A 444 -37.87 -115.43 -79.78
N ARG A 445 -36.72 -114.60 -79.40
CA ARG A 445 -35.90 -113.23 -79.92
C ARG A 445 -35.76 -111.68 -79.19
N ILE A 446 -34.96 -110.45 -79.28
CA ILE A 446 -33.68 -109.55 -79.81
C ILE A 446 -33.29 -107.95 -79.26
N SER A 447 -32.21 -107.03 -79.60
CA SER A 447 -31.72 -105.52 -79.11
C SER A 447 -30.60 -104.51 -79.92
N SER A 448 -29.89 -103.23 -79.81
CA SER A 448 -29.39 -101.88 -79.02
C SER A 448 -28.81 -100.51 -79.88
N SER A 449 -28.03 -99.28 -79.74
CA SER A 449 -27.10 -98.18 -78.93
C SER A 449 -26.73 -96.68 -79.66
N THR A 450 -25.94 -95.45 -79.50
CA THR A 450 -24.96 -94.39 -78.70
C THR A 450 -24.51 -92.92 -79.45
N VAL A 451 -23.72 -91.70 -79.24
CA VAL A 451 -22.90 -90.64 -78.29
C VAL A 451 -22.11 -89.22 -78.86
N GLN A 452 -21.61 -88.07 -78.11
CA GLN A 452 -20.53 -86.82 -78.26
C GLN A 452 -20.74 -85.15 -78.52
N LEU A 453 -19.97 -83.92 -78.45
CA LEU A 453 -18.71 -83.05 -77.89
C LEU A 453 -18.41 -81.37 -78.18
N GLU A 454 -17.51 -80.49 -77.45
CA GLU A 454 -16.63 -79.08 -77.56
C GLU A 454 -16.97 -77.44 -77.79
N SER A 455 -16.22 -76.19 -77.76
CA SER A 455 -15.05 -75.26 -77.11
C SER A 455 -14.76 -73.60 -77.49
N PRO A 456 -13.93 -72.60 -76.84
CA PRO A 456 -13.80 -70.98 -76.99
C PRO A 456 -12.51 -69.90 -76.62
N ARG A 457 -12.40 -68.47 -76.90
CA ARG A 457 -11.37 -67.25 -76.45
C ARG A 457 -11.56 -65.63 -76.90
N GLU A 458 -10.90 -64.34 -76.77
CA GLU A 458 -9.80 -63.36 -76.08
C GLU A 458 -9.61 -61.71 -76.51
N ALA A 459 -8.89 -60.62 -75.86
CA ALA A 459 -8.66 -59.05 -76.25
C ALA A 459 -7.70 -57.86 -75.46
N LEU A 460 -7.35 -56.53 -75.91
CA LEU A 460 -6.50 -55.29 -75.22
C LEU A 460 -6.29 -53.69 -75.79
N GLY A 461 -5.68 -52.54 -75.12
CA GLY A 461 -5.26 -51.04 -75.63
C GLY A 461 -4.72 -49.69 -74.74
N LYS A 462 -4.13 -48.44 -75.18
CA LYS A 462 -3.56 -47.12 -74.37
C LYS A 462 -2.87 -45.65 -74.93
N VAL A 463 -2.95 -44.34 -74.29
CA VAL A 463 -2.04 -42.98 -74.03
C VAL A 463 -1.72 -41.52 -74.82
N GLN A 464 -1.38 -40.24 -74.24
CA GLN A 464 -0.84 -38.80 -74.81
C GLN A 464 -0.36 -37.46 -73.87
N GLN A 465 0.19 -36.20 -74.32
CA GLN A 465 0.83 -34.89 -73.60
C GLN A 465 0.98 -33.33 -74.25
N ASP A 466 1.17 -32.09 -73.52
CA ASP A 466 2.05 -30.75 -73.65
C ASP A 466 1.62 -29.18 -73.37
N PHE A 467 2.56 -28.24 -72.95
CA PHE A 467 2.68 -26.70 -72.85
C PHE A 467 2.63 -25.85 -71.49
N ARG A 468 2.90 -24.49 -71.39
CA ARG A 468 4.16 -23.57 -71.24
C ARG A 468 3.85 -22.00 -71.48
N ALA A 469 4.45 -20.83 -71.04
CA ALA A 469 5.28 -20.25 -69.89
C ALA A 469 5.54 -18.65 -69.88
N LYS A 470 6.00 -18.00 -68.75
CA LYS A 470 6.57 -16.59 -68.47
C LYS A 470 5.60 -15.35 -68.37
N ARG A 471 5.78 -14.20 -67.65
CA ARG A 471 6.74 -13.42 -66.75
C ARG A 471 5.89 -12.48 -65.80
N ILE A 472 6.25 -11.80 -64.68
CA ILE A 472 7.42 -11.53 -63.78
C ILE A 472 8.23 -10.19 -63.98
N ASP A 473 8.03 -9.17 -63.11
CA ASP A 473 8.68 -7.81 -62.98
C ASP A 473 8.50 -7.13 -61.56
N LEU A 474 9.07 -5.91 -61.27
CA LEU A 474 9.42 -5.28 -59.93
C LEU A 474 9.39 -3.69 -59.89
N GLU A 475 9.45 -2.85 -58.79
CA GLU A 475 9.20 -2.97 -57.31
C GLU A 475 8.97 -1.65 -56.42
N PRO A 476 9.92 -0.74 -56.04
CA PRO A 476 9.95 -0.05 -54.68
C PRO A 476 9.78 1.53 -54.54
N ALA A 477 9.91 2.12 -53.31
CA ALA A 477 9.57 3.54 -52.90
C ALA A 477 10.61 4.35 -52.00
N GLU A 478 10.24 5.57 -51.53
CA GLU A 478 10.86 6.51 -50.52
C GLU A 478 11.86 7.67 -50.91
N LYS A 479 11.88 8.71 -50.02
CA LYS A 479 12.79 9.90 -49.83
C LYS A 479 12.87 11.07 -50.83
N THR A 480 12.52 12.28 -50.34
CA THR A 480 13.42 13.49 -50.30
C THR A 480 12.89 14.57 -49.34
N VAL A 481 13.62 14.90 -48.26
CA VAL A 481 13.50 16.15 -47.48
C VAL A 481 14.90 16.63 -47.09
N SER A 482 15.47 17.54 -47.87
CA SER A 482 16.79 18.17 -47.60
C SER A 482 16.90 19.54 -48.28
N ASN A 483 17.73 20.42 -47.69
CA ASN A 483 18.26 21.68 -48.25
C ASN A 483 17.39 22.96 -48.15
N LEU A 484 17.24 23.49 -46.92
CA LEU A 484 17.07 24.93 -46.68
C LEU A 484 17.84 25.37 -45.42
N ALA A 485 19.12 25.72 -45.58
CA ALA A 485 19.94 26.34 -44.52
C ALA A 485 21.15 27.11 -45.10
N ALA A 486 21.51 28.22 -44.44
CA ALA A 486 22.80 28.94 -44.53
C ALA A 486 23.26 29.50 -45.89
N SER A 487 22.77 30.70 -46.27
CA SER A 487 23.54 31.69 -47.05
C SER A 487 22.91 33.09 -46.99
N LEU A 488 23.47 33.98 -46.16
CA LEU A 488 23.40 35.47 -46.21
C LEU A 488 23.73 36.08 -44.82
N ARG A 489 24.99 36.42 -44.56
CA ARG A 489 25.39 37.29 -43.44
C ARG A 489 26.80 37.87 -43.62
N GLU A 490 26.95 38.96 -44.37
CA GLU A 490 28.22 39.70 -44.44
C GLU A 490 28.03 41.20 -44.77
N ASN A 491 29.00 42.02 -44.35
CA ASN A 491 29.25 43.44 -44.64
C ASN A 491 28.38 44.55 -43.99
N GLU A 492 29.09 45.47 -43.34
CA GLU A 492 28.66 46.74 -42.73
C GLU A 492 29.88 47.71 -42.70
N ARG A 493 29.65 49.05 -42.72
CA ARG A 493 30.53 50.20 -42.29
C ARG A 493 31.36 51.03 -43.31
N ALA A 494 31.12 52.36 -43.28
CA ALA A 494 31.91 53.52 -43.77
C ALA A 494 31.12 54.83 -43.43
N LEU A 495 31.62 56.09 -43.36
CA LEU A 495 32.91 56.72 -42.97
C LEU A 495 32.64 58.24 -42.65
N GLU A 496 33.59 59.04 -42.12
CA GLU A 496 33.32 60.39 -41.56
C GLU A 496 34.49 61.43 -41.61
N VAL A 497 34.22 62.70 -41.19
CA VAL A 497 35.09 63.83 -40.74
C VAL A 497 35.83 64.74 -41.80
N PRO A 498 36.51 65.89 -41.48
CA PRO A 498 36.00 67.25 -41.81
C PRO A 498 37.02 68.24 -42.50
N SER A 499 36.78 69.56 -42.37
CA SER A 499 37.68 70.67 -42.77
C SER A 499 37.65 71.87 -41.78
N LYS A 500 38.75 72.63 -41.65
CA LYS A 500 38.83 73.95 -40.99
C LYS A 500 40.22 74.61 -41.17
N GLU A 501 40.30 75.88 -41.58
CA GLU A 501 41.29 76.86 -41.07
C GLU A 501 41.02 78.31 -41.56
N ILE A 502 41.95 79.23 -41.29
CA ILE A 502 42.02 80.65 -41.67
C ILE A 502 41.07 81.60 -40.90
N GLN A 503 41.58 82.13 -39.78
CA GLN A 503 41.46 83.55 -39.47
C GLN A 503 42.75 84.02 -38.81
N GLN A 504 43.44 85.00 -39.41
CA GLN A 504 44.67 85.56 -38.84
C GLN A 504 44.66 87.09 -38.90
N LEU A 505 44.66 87.67 -37.69
CA LEU A 505 45.27 88.93 -37.24
C LEU A 505 45.23 90.18 -38.16
N HIS A 506 44.65 91.29 -37.69
CA HIS A 506 45.30 92.29 -36.82
C HIS A 506 46.50 93.02 -37.46
N SER A 507 46.32 94.31 -37.77
CA SER A 507 47.36 95.34 -37.90
C SER A 507 46.70 96.70 -37.60
N GLN A 508 47.12 97.49 -36.60
CA GLN A 508 48.39 98.23 -36.45
C GLN A 508 48.52 99.42 -37.44
N LEU A 509 49.08 100.59 -37.10
CA LEU A 509 49.36 101.26 -35.82
C LEU A 509 49.81 102.73 -36.10
N GLY A 510 49.70 103.64 -35.12
CA GLY A 510 50.39 104.94 -35.12
C GLY A 510 49.44 106.15 -35.23
N GLY A 511 49.82 107.38 -34.87
CA GLY A 511 51.04 107.91 -34.24
C GLY A 511 50.82 109.42 -34.03
N GLY A 512 51.37 110.13 -33.04
CA GLY A 512 52.62 109.96 -32.31
C GLY A 512 53.32 111.32 -32.04
N MET A 513 52.87 112.41 -32.69
CA MET A 513 53.50 113.74 -32.61
C MET A 513 52.58 114.87 -32.10
N GLN A 514 51.28 114.62 -31.86
CA GLN A 514 50.37 115.61 -31.26
C GLN A 514 50.41 115.56 -29.71
N LEU A 515 51.62 115.59 -29.14
CA LEU A 515 51.86 115.26 -27.71
C LEU A 515 52.32 116.43 -26.83
N LYS A 516 52.82 117.55 -27.38
CA LYS A 516 53.40 118.64 -26.56
C LYS A 516 52.46 119.84 -26.34
N ILE A 517 51.89 120.42 -27.40
CA ILE A 517 50.80 121.42 -27.30
C ILE A 517 49.56 120.78 -26.65
N GLN A 518 49.40 119.48 -26.87
CA GLN A 518 48.37 118.70 -26.21
C GLN A 518 48.59 118.64 -24.68
N HIS A 519 49.81 118.72 -24.12
CA HIS A 519 50.04 118.47 -22.68
C HIS A 519 49.32 119.42 -21.71
N LEU A 520 49.24 120.73 -21.99
CA LEU A 520 48.50 121.67 -21.13
C LEU A 520 47.00 121.70 -21.45
N ARG A 521 46.62 121.42 -22.71
CA ARG A 521 45.24 121.10 -23.06
C ARG A 521 44.79 119.78 -22.43
N ASN A 522 45.72 118.86 -22.17
CA ASN A 522 45.57 117.58 -21.46
C ASN A 522 45.61 117.74 -19.94
N GLU A 523 45.81 118.93 -19.36
CA GLU A 523 45.71 119.12 -17.90
C GLU A 523 44.35 119.69 -17.52
N LYS A 524 43.89 120.76 -18.21
CA LYS A 524 42.48 121.15 -18.11
C LYS A 524 41.57 120.11 -18.77
N GLY A 525 42.08 119.46 -19.80
CA GLY A 525 41.55 118.22 -20.38
C GLY A 525 41.87 116.97 -19.57
N CYS A 526 42.78 116.97 -18.58
CA CYS A 526 42.86 115.87 -17.61
C CYS A 526 41.60 115.94 -16.76
N PHE A 527 41.31 117.11 -16.19
CA PHE A 527 40.08 117.27 -15.38
C PHE A 527 38.77 117.12 -16.16
N HIS A 528 38.78 117.14 -17.50
CA HIS A 528 37.60 116.79 -18.32
C HIS A 528 37.64 115.36 -18.87
N SER A 529 38.82 114.81 -19.19
CA SER A 529 39.01 113.42 -19.61
C SER A 529 38.86 112.50 -18.40
N VAL A 530 39.59 112.70 -17.30
CA VAL A 530 39.39 112.01 -16.01
C VAL A 530 37.97 112.22 -15.47
N ARG A 531 37.29 113.35 -15.72
CA ARG A 531 35.85 113.46 -15.40
C ARG A 531 34.99 112.60 -16.32
N SER A 532 35.22 112.65 -17.63
CA SER A 532 34.52 111.81 -18.61
C SER A 532 34.83 110.33 -18.48
N GLU A 533 36.01 109.97 -17.97
CA GLU A 533 36.49 108.63 -17.65
C GLU A 533 35.90 108.20 -16.32
N CYS A 534 35.78 109.07 -15.30
CA CYS A 534 35.00 108.76 -14.10
C CYS A 534 33.51 108.57 -14.42
N GLU A 535 32.91 109.42 -15.27
CA GLU A 535 31.52 109.23 -15.73
C GLU A 535 31.38 107.94 -16.57
N MET A 536 32.33 107.67 -17.48
CA MET A 536 32.36 106.44 -18.30
C MET A 536 32.60 105.19 -17.45
N LEU A 537 33.53 105.21 -16.50
CA LEU A 537 33.79 104.13 -15.55
C LEU A 537 32.61 103.93 -14.61
N LYS A 538 31.89 104.98 -14.23
CA LYS A 538 30.67 104.90 -13.40
C LYS A 538 29.49 104.32 -14.19
N LEU A 539 29.34 104.69 -15.47
CA LEU A 539 28.43 104.03 -16.41
C LEU A 539 28.81 102.56 -16.64
N GLN A 540 30.10 102.28 -16.80
CA GLN A 540 30.62 100.92 -17.01
C GLN A 540 30.50 100.07 -15.74
N VAL A 541 30.64 100.66 -14.55
CA VAL A 541 30.33 100.01 -13.26
C VAL A 541 28.84 99.73 -13.17
N LEU A 542 27.96 100.69 -13.44
CA LEU A 542 26.49 100.46 -13.47
C LEU A 542 26.07 99.40 -14.50
N GLU A 543 26.77 99.31 -15.63
CA GLU A 543 26.53 98.28 -16.66
C GLU A 543 27.08 96.91 -16.23
N LYS A 544 28.22 96.86 -15.54
CA LYS A 544 28.74 95.64 -14.90
C LYS A 544 27.86 95.19 -13.73
N GLU A 545 27.32 96.11 -12.94
CA GLU A 545 26.37 95.85 -11.84
C GLU A 545 25.07 95.27 -12.39
N LYS A 546 24.52 95.80 -13.50
CA LYS A 546 23.40 95.18 -14.21
C LYS A 546 23.71 93.79 -14.75
N VAL A 547 24.91 93.58 -15.31
CA VAL A 547 25.35 92.25 -15.78
C VAL A 547 25.50 91.28 -14.61
N ILE A 548 25.99 91.74 -13.45
CA ILE A 548 26.03 90.97 -12.20
C ILE A 548 24.61 90.65 -11.72
N GLU A 549 23.67 91.61 -11.74
CA GLU A 549 22.27 91.38 -11.36
C GLU A 549 21.57 90.35 -12.27
N ILE A 550 21.86 90.36 -13.57
CA ILE A 550 21.39 89.36 -14.53
C ILE A 550 22.00 87.99 -14.24
N PHE A 551 23.31 87.91 -13.99
CA PHE A 551 23.95 86.64 -13.61
C PHE A 551 23.48 86.13 -12.25
N GLN A 552 23.22 87.01 -11.28
CA GLN A 552 22.64 86.66 -9.98
C GLN A 552 21.28 85.99 -10.18
N LYS A 553 20.36 86.64 -10.91
CA LYS A 553 19.05 86.07 -11.27
C LYS A 553 19.17 84.76 -12.06
N GLN A 554 20.19 84.62 -12.92
CA GLN A 554 20.44 83.38 -13.64
C GLN A 554 20.93 82.25 -12.71
N VAL A 555 21.77 82.56 -11.73
CA VAL A 555 22.22 81.62 -10.68
C VAL A 555 21.07 81.24 -9.75
N ASP A 556 20.22 82.21 -9.35
CA ASP A 556 19.05 81.96 -8.51
C ASP A 556 18.06 81.01 -9.22
N ASN A 557 17.76 81.28 -10.50
CA ASN A 557 16.93 80.41 -11.35
C ASN A 557 17.55 79.02 -11.55
N MET A 558 18.87 78.93 -11.76
CA MET A 558 19.58 77.64 -11.86
C MET A 558 19.55 76.86 -10.54
N THR A 559 19.65 77.54 -9.40
CA THR A 559 19.57 76.94 -8.07
C THR A 559 18.18 76.36 -7.84
N GLN A 560 17.11 77.13 -8.13
CA GLN A 560 15.73 76.66 -8.04
C GLN A 560 15.45 75.45 -8.95
N MET A 561 16.00 75.44 -10.17
CA MET A 561 15.96 74.29 -11.09
C MET A 561 16.65 73.05 -10.51
N VAL A 562 17.86 73.21 -9.95
CA VAL A 562 18.61 72.12 -9.31
C VAL A 562 17.86 71.59 -8.07
N ASP A 563 17.30 72.46 -7.24
CA ASP A 563 16.49 72.06 -6.08
C ASP A 563 15.20 71.34 -6.48
N GLN A 564 14.61 71.70 -7.63
CA GLN A 564 13.44 70.99 -8.16
C GLN A 564 13.82 69.62 -8.73
N HIS A 565 14.90 69.53 -9.52
CA HIS A 565 15.41 68.25 -10.01
C HIS A 565 15.87 67.33 -8.86
N SER A 566 16.49 67.88 -7.81
CA SER A 566 16.87 67.15 -6.59
C SER A 566 15.65 66.53 -5.89
N ARG A 567 14.58 67.32 -5.68
CA ARG A 567 13.32 66.82 -5.11
C ARG A 567 12.65 65.76 -6.00
N THR A 568 12.65 65.94 -7.33
CA THR A 568 12.10 64.93 -8.26
C THR A 568 12.93 63.64 -8.25
N ALA A 569 14.27 63.73 -8.22
CA ALA A 569 15.14 62.56 -8.13
C ALA A 569 14.97 61.81 -6.80
N GLY A 570 14.83 62.54 -5.67
CA GLY A 570 14.52 61.94 -4.38
C GLY A 570 13.17 61.21 -4.36
N ALA A 571 12.14 61.79 -5.00
CA ALA A 571 10.84 61.12 -5.15
C ALA A 571 10.94 59.84 -6.01
N MET A 572 11.66 59.87 -7.12
CA MET A 572 11.89 58.70 -7.98
C MET A 572 12.68 57.60 -7.27
N GLU A 573 13.70 57.94 -6.48
CA GLU A 573 14.50 56.96 -5.73
C GLU A 573 13.69 56.34 -4.57
N ALA A 574 12.77 57.11 -3.96
CA ALA A 574 11.80 56.59 -2.99
C ALA A 574 10.77 55.64 -3.63
N GLU A 575 10.18 56.02 -4.78
CA GLU A 575 9.27 55.16 -5.56
C GLU A 575 9.95 53.86 -5.99
N LYS A 576 11.16 53.94 -6.54
CA LYS A 576 12.02 52.79 -6.88
C LYS A 576 12.29 51.90 -5.67
N SER A 577 12.55 52.48 -4.50
CA SER A 577 12.76 51.73 -3.25
C SER A 577 11.49 50.99 -2.80
N GLN A 578 10.32 51.64 -2.91
CA GLN A 578 9.02 51.05 -2.64
C GLN A 578 8.71 49.91 -3.62
N LEU A 579 8.92 50.10 -4.93
CA LEU A 579 8.73 49.06 -5.95
C LEU A 579 9.69 47.88 -5.77
N ILE A 580 10.93 48.11 -5.32
CA ILE A 580 11.87 47.03 -4.95
C ILE A 580 11.33 46.23 -3.75
N LYS A 581 10.78 46.91 -2.75
CA LYS A 581 10.13 46.26 -1.60
C LYS A 581 8.91 45.44 -2.03
N GLU A 582 7.95 46.04 -2.73
CA GLU A 582 6.74 45.36 -3.21
C GLU A 582 7.05 44.15 -4.10
N ARG A 583 8.08 44.24 -4.95
CA ARG A 583 8.58 43.11 -5.74
C ARG A 583 9.20 42.01 -4.88
N ASN A 584 9.88 42.34 -3.78
CA ASN A 584 10.43 41.36 -2.84
C ASN A 584 9.32 40.69 -2.02
N ASP A 585 8.37 41.47 -1.50
CA ASP A 585 7.22 40.98 -0.75
C ASP A 585 6.35 40.07 -1.63
N SER A 586 6.13 40.45 -2.90
CA SER A 586 5.44 39.62 -3.90
C SER A 586 6.22 38.34 -4.23
N LYS A 587 7.55 38.40 -4.34
CA LYS A 587 8.41 37.21 -4.54
C LYS A 587 8.31 36.26 -3.36
N LEU A 588 8.28 36.78 -2.12
CA LEU A 588 8.05 35.98 -0.92
C LEU A 588 6.68 35.30 -0.98
N LYS A 589 5.63 36.05 -1.34
CA LYS A 589 4.26 35.54 -1.53
C LYS A 589 4.19 34.40 -2.54
N VAL A 590 4.93 34.50 -3.64
CA VAL A 590 5.03 33.42 -4.66
C VAL A 590 5.77 32.19 -4.12
N GLN A 591 6.78 32.34 -3.26
CA GLN A 591 7.42 31.20 -2.59
C GLN A 591 6.50 30.54 -1.55
N GLU A 592 5.75 31.32 -0.74
CA GLU A 592 4.74 30.81 0.17
C GLU A 592 3.67 29.98 -0.57
N LEU A 593 3.13 30.54 -1.67
CA LEU A 593 2.13 29.85 -2.50
C LEU A 593 2.70 28.62 -3.22
N LYS A 594 3.97 28.65 -3.63
CA LYS A 594 4.67 27.50 -4.22
C LYS A 594 4.78 26.35 -3.22
N ILE A 595 5.23 26.64 -1.98
CA ILE A 595 5.29 25.63 -0.90
C ILE A 595 3.89 25.10 -0.57
N ALA A 596 2.89 25.98 -0.45
CA ALA A 596 1.51 25.57 -0.17
C ALA A 596 0.88 24.74 -1.31
N MET A 597 1.28 24.96 -2.56
CA MET A 597 0.89 24.14 -3.71
C MET A 597 1.57 22.76 -3.66
N ASP A 598 2.87 22.72 -3.43
CA ASP A 598 3.65 21.47 -3.34
C ASP A 598 3.19 20.61 -2.14
N GLU A 599 2.78 21.23 -1.03
CA GLU A 599 2.10 20.56 0.09
C GLU A 599 0.72 19.99 -0.25
N LYS A 600 0.00 20.58 -1.21
CA LYS A 600 -1.32 20.10 -1.64
C LYS A 600 -1.18 18.96 -2.63
N GLU A 601 -0.23 19.07 -3.54
CA GLU A 601 0.17 18.01 -4.47
C GLU A 601 0.57 16.73 -3.71
N ALA A 602 1.43 16.83 -2.70
CA ALA A 602 1.83 15.69 -1.87
C ALA A 602 0.62 15.01 -1.17
N ARG A 603 -0.36 15.78 -0.70
CA ARG A 603 -1.59 15.24 -0.08
C ARG A 603 -2.57 14.63 -1.09
N ILE A 604 -2.56 15.09 -2.33
CA ILE A 604 -3.33 14.45 -3.42
C ILE A 604 -2.74 13.07 -3.69
N GLN A 605 -1.42 12.99 -3.87
CA GLN A 605 -0.69 11.73 -4.10
C GLN A 605 -0.84 10.74 -2.92
N GLU A 606 -0.86 11.23 -1.67
CA GLU A 606 -1.19 10.43 -0.47
C GLU A 606 -2.62 9.84 -0.53
N MET A 607 -3.60 10.63 -0.95
CA MET A 607 -4.99 10.16 -1.10
C MET A 607 -5.18 9.22 -2.30
N GLU A 608 -4.46 9.43 -3.40
CA GLU A 608 -4.47 8.55 -4.58
C GLU A 608 -3.84 7.17 -4.29
N ALA A 609 -2.72 7.15 -3.56
CA ALA A 609 -2.12 5.91 -3.08
C ALA A 609 -3.10 5.15 -2.17
N ARG A 610 -3.71 5.84 -1.19
CA ARG A 610 -4.68 5.24 -0.27
C ARG A 610 -5.98 4.80 -0.93
N LEU A 611 -6.42 5.47 -2.00
CA LEU A 611 -7.53 5.00 -2.84
C LEU A 611 -7.14 3.71 -3.57
N SER A 612 -5.92 3.62 -4.09
CA SER A 612 -5.40 2.43 -4.76
C SER A 612 -5.33 1.22 -3.80
N GLU A 613 -4.89 1.43 -2.56
CA GLU A 613 -4.93 0.41 -1.49
C GLU A 613 -6.36 -0.07 -1.20
N LEU A 614 -7.32 0.86 -1.07
CA LEU A 614 -8.72 0.52 -0.80
C LEU A 614 -9.41 -0.17 -1.99
N GLU A 615 -9.02 0.13 -3.23
CA GLU A 615 -9.50 -0.60 -4.41
C GLU A 615 -8.92 -2.01 -4.50
N LEU A 616 -7.67 -2.22 -4.06
CA LEU A 616 -7.07 -3.55 -3.94
C LEU A 616 -7.76 -4.38 -2.85
N GLU A 617 -7.92 -3.84 -1.63
CA GLU A 617 -8.62 -4.51 -0.52
C GLU A 617 -10.06 -4.92 -0.94
N LYS A 618 -10.76 -4.03 -1.65
CA LYS A 618 -12.09 -4.29 -2.22
C LYS A 618 -12.08 -5.44 -3.22
N VAL A 619 -11.04 -5.57 -4.07
CA VAL A 619 -10.91 -6.69 -5.01
C VAL A 619 -10.61 -8.00 -4.27
N GLU A 620 -9.72 -7.99 -3.28
CA GLU A 620 -9.41 -9.17 -2.45
C GLU A 620 -10.65 -9.66 -1.66
N LEU A 621 -11.42 -8.74 -1.09
CA LEU A 621 -12.69 -9.03 -0.41
C LEU A 621 -13.74 -9.60 -1.37
N VAL A 622 -13.84 -9.07 -2.60
CA VAL A 622 -14.75 -9.60 -3.63
C VAL A 622 -14.34 -11.01 -4.04
N ASN A 623 -13.05 -11.27 -4.30
CA ASN A 623 -12.53 -12.60 -4.64
C ASN A 623 -12.79 -13.60 -3.50
N THR A 624 -12.47 -13.22 -2.27
CA THR A 624 -12.77 -14.03 -1.07
C THR A 624 -14.27 -14.34 -0.95
N CYS A 625 -15.14 -13.39 -1.30
CA CYS A 625 -16.59 -13.60 -1.30
C CYS A 625 -17.07 -14.51 -2.44
N THR A 626 -16.46 -14.48 -3.64
CA THR A 626 -16.82 -15.39 -4.73
C THR A 626 -16.36 -16.82 -4.45
N GLU A 627 -15.19 -17.03 -3.85
CA GLU A 627 -14.72 -18.35 -3.39
C GLU A 627 -15.64 -18.94 -2.30
N ARG A 628 -16.03 -18.11 -1.31
CA ARG A 628 -17.04 -18.49 -0.30
C ARG A 628 -18.40 -18.80 -0.92
N LEU A 629 -18.79 -18.11 -2.00
CA LEU A 629 -20.02 -18.40 -2.73
C LEU A 629 -19.93 -19.71 -3.54
N LEU A 630 -18.78 -20.03 -4.14
CA LEU A 630 -18.56 -21.28 -4.86
C LEU A 630 -18.64 -22.48 -3.90
N THR A 631 -17.86 -22.45 -2.82
CA THR A 631 -17.85 -23.50 -1.77
C THR A 631 -19.22 -23.68 -1.12
N LEU A 632 -19.98 -22.60 -0.88
CA LEU A 632 -21.38 -22.69 -0.43
C LEU A 632 -22.28 -23.43 -1.43
N ASN A 633 -22.12 -23.17 -2.73
CA ASN A 633 -22.90 -23.85 -3.77
C ASN A 633 -22.53 -25.33 -3.89
N ASP A 634 -21.27 -25.70 -3.70
CA ASP A 634 -20.84 -27.10 -3.71
C ASP A 634 -21.31 -27.87 -2.46
N MET A 635 -21.21 -27.27 -1.28
CA MET A 635 -21.84 -27.83 -0.06
C MET A 635 -23.36 -27.99 -0.23
N LYS A 636 -24.03 -27.04 -0.91
CA LYS A 636 -25.46 -27.16 -1.23
C LYS A 636 -25.73 -28.34 -2.17
N ARG A 637 -24.96 -28.49 -3.26
CA ARG A 637 -25.08 -29.61 -4.21
C ARG A 637 -24.92 -30.96 -3.50
N GLU A 638 -23.91 -31.10 -2.64
CA GLU A 638 -23.70 -32.34 -1.89
C GLU A 638 -24.79 -32.60 -0.85
N LYS A 639 -25.29 -31.56 -0.16
CA LYS A 639 -26.44 -31.69 0.75
C LYS A 639 -27.73 -32.07 0.01
N ASP A 640 -27.94 -31.57 -1.21
CA ASP A 640 -29.08 -31.95 -2.05
C ASP A 640 -28.90 -33.38 -2.62
N ARG A 641 -27.67 -33.80 -2.93
CA ARG A 641 -27.33 -35.19 -3.31
C ARG A 641 -27.60 -36.17 -2.17
N LEU A 642 -27.05 -35.93 -0.99
CA LEU A 642 -27.23 -36.79 0.19
C LEU A 642 -28.71 -36.89 0.61
N MET A 643 -29.51 -35.84 0.37
CA MET A 643 -30.96 -35.88 0.57
C MET A 643 -31.66 -36.84 -0.41
N ASN A 644 -31.23 -36.87 -1.69
CA ASN A 644 -31.75 -37.82 -2.68
C ASN A 644 -31.31 -39.26 -2.37
N GLU A 645 -30.05 -39.48 -1.98
CA GLU A 645 -29.55 -40.80 -1.59
C GLU A 645 -30.30 -41.34 -0.34
N LEU A 646 -30.52 -40.50 0.67
CA LEU A 646 -31.34 -40.82 1.85
C LEU A 646 -32.81 -41.13 1.48
N GLN A 647 -33.38 -40.42 0.51
CA GLN A 647 -34.74 -40.68 0.03
C GLN A 647 -34.83 -42.02 -0.73
N ALA A 648 -33.84 -42.34 -1.56
CA ALA A 648 -33.74 -43.65 -2.22
C ALA A 648 -33.64 -44.79 -1.19
N SER A 649 -32.74 -44.67 -0.20
CA SER A 649 -32.61 -45.66 0.88
C SER A 649 -33.91 -45.85 1.68
N ARG A 650 -34.70 -44.78 1.89
CA ARG A 650 -36.03 -44.87 2.52
C ARG A 650 -37.04 -45.61 1.65
N SER A 651 -37.03 -45.39 0.33
CA SER A 651 -37.88 -46.13 -0.62
C SER A 651 -37.51 -47.62 -0.70
N GLU A 652 -36.21 -47.94 -0.69
CA GLU A 652 -35.72 -49.32 -0.64
C GLU A 652 -36.13 -50.03 0.67
N LEU A 653 -35.96 -49.38 1.82
CA LEU A 653 -36.42 -49.90 3.11
C LEU A 653 -37.94 -50.13 3.15
N ALA A 654 -38.74 -49.24 2.54
CA ALA A 654 -40.18 -49.43 2.42
C ALA A 654 -40.54 -50.62 1.53
N GLY A 655 -39.82 -50.83 0.41
CA GLY A 655 -39.97 -51.99 -0.46
C GLY A 655 -39.60 -53.31 0.24
N LEU A 656 -38.49 -53.32 0.99
CA LEU A 656 -38.07 -54.47 1.80
C LEU A 656 -39.06 -54.79 2.93
N ALA A 657 -39.63 -53.78 3.57
CA ALA A 657 -40.67 -53.96 4.59
C ALA A 657 -41.95 -54.58 3.99
N GLY A 658 -42.41 -54.10 2.83
CA GLY A 658 -43.53 -54.69 2.10
C GLY A 658 -43.27 -56.15 1.70
N GLY A 659 -42.08 -56.44 1.15
CA GLY A 659 -41.68 -57.81 0.81
C GLY A 659 -41.59 -58.75 2.02
N LEU A 660 -41.26 -58.23 3.21
CA LEU A 660 -41.29 -58.99 4.47
C LEU A 660 -42.74 -59.29 4.92
N GLU A 661 -43.68 -58.34 4.77
CA GLU A 661 -45.10 -58.59 5.05
C GLU A 661 -45.74 -59.58 4.08
N ASP A 662 -45.41 -59.51 2.79
CA ASP A 662 -45.83 -60.47 1.78
C ASP A 662 -45.27 -61.87 2.08
N LEU A 663 -43.96 -61.99 2.33
CA LEU A 663 -43.32 -63.27 2.70
C LEU A 663 -43.91 -63.85 4.00
N LYS A 664 -44.26 -63.01 4.97
CA LYS A 664 -44.94 -63.42 6.21
C LYS A 664 -46.36 -63.92 5.96
N ARG A 665 -47.06 -63.39 4.95
CA ARG A 665 -48.35 -63.89 4.47
C ARG A 665 -48.18 -65.27 3.81
N ASP A 666 -47.23 -65.39 2.88
CA ASP A 666 -46.92 -66.65 2.20
C ASP A 666 -46.56 -67.77 3.19
N TYR A 667 -45.73 -67.48 4.20
CA TYR A 667 -45.42 -68.45 5.26
C TYR A 667 -46.65 -68.85 6.08
N LYS A 668 -47.52 -67.90 6.45
CA LYS A 668 -48.76 -68.18 7.19
C LYS A 668 -49.69 -69.09 6.36
N ASP A 669 -49.90 -68.73 5.10
CA ASP A 669 -50.81 -69.44 4.22
C ASP A 669 -50.25 -70.84 3.85
N LYS A 670 -48.92 -70.97 3.76
CA LYS A 670 -48.25 -72.28 3.63
C LYS A 670 -48.34 -73.14 4.89
N ILE A 671 -48.27 -72.54 6.09
CA ILE A 671 -48.52 -73.26 7.35
C ILE A 671 -49.97 -73.76 7.39
N GLU A 672 -50.95 -72.96 6.97
CA GLU A 672 -52.36 -73.37 6.88
C GLU A 672 -52.57 -74.50 5.85
N GLU A 673 -51.92 -74.45 4.68
CA GLU A 673 -51.93 -75.55 3.71
C GLU A 673 -51.29 -76.84 4.28
N MET A 674 -50.16 -76.72 4.98
CA MET A 674 -49.51 -77.86 5.64
C MET A 674 -50.37 -78.44 6.77
N GLU A 675 -51.06 -77.60 7.55
CA GLU A 675 -51.98 -78.09 8.58
C GLU A 675 -53.19 -78.80 7.94
N ASN A 676 -53.73 -78.27 6.85
CA ASN A 676 -54.85 -78.87 6.12
C ASN A 676 -54.49 -80.16 5.37
N THR A 677 -53.25 -80.29 4.87
CA THR A 677 -52.74 -81.56 4.34
C THR A 677 -52.40 -82.55 5.45
N ALA A 678 -51.86 -82.12 6.59
CA ALA A 678 -51.65 -82.97 7.77
C ALA A 678 -52.97 -83.50 8.36
N LYS A 679 -54.02 -82.67 8.46
CA LYS A 679 -55.39 -83.09 8.82
C LYS A 679 -55.90 -84.18 7.86
N ARG A 680 -55.71 -83.99 6.54
CA ARG A 680 -56.10 -84.96 5.49
C ARG A 680 -55.35 -86.28 5.58
N LEU A 681 -54.03 -86.24 5.72
CA LEU A 681 -53.17 -87.41 5.90
C LEU A 681 -53.50 -88.16 7.20
N LYS A 682 -53.86 -87.44 8.27
CA LYS A 682 -54.31 -88.03 9.55
C LYS A 682 -55.66 -88.75 9.43
N MET A 683 -56.55 -88.32 8.53
CA MET A 683 -57.77 -89.07 8.20
C MET A 683 -57.45 -90.31 7.34
N GLN A 684 -56.62 -90.16 6.30
CA GLN A 684 -56.20 -91.28 5.45
C GLN A 684 -55.42 -92.35 6.23
N LEU A 685 -54.57 -91.96 7.17
CA LEU A 685 -53.86 -92.89 8.06
C LEU A 685 -54.84 -93.68 8.93
N LYS A 686 -55.92 -93.06 9.42
CA LYS A 686 -56.96 -93.76 10.19
C LYS A 686 -57.75 -94.76 9.35
N SER A 687 -58.12 -94.42 8.10
CA SER A 687 -58.78 -95.40 7.22
C SER A 687 -57.82 -96.51 6.83
N ALA A 688 -56.61 -96.17 6.39
CA ALA A 688 -55.58 -97.14 6.02
C ALA A 688 -55.16 -98.04 7.19
N GLN A 689 -55.19 -97.57 8.44
CA GLN A 689 -54.97 -98.41 9.62
C GLN A 689 -56.12 -99.43 9.80
N ALA A 690 -57.38 -99.00 9.69
CA ALA A 690 -58.53 -99.91 9.76
C ALA A 690 -58.56 -100.90 8.57
N ASP A 691 -58.10 -100.48 7.40
CA ASP A 691 -57.93 -101.34 6.22
C ASP A 691 -56.75 -102.32 6.38
N LEU A 692 -55.65 -101.89 7.00
CA LEU A 692 -54.48 -102.71 7.30
C LEU A 692 -54.76 -103.72 8.42
N GLU A 693 -55.61 -103.40 9.39
CA GLU A 693 -56.12 -104.35 10.38
C GLU A 693 -57.03 -105.39 9.70
N ARG A 694 -57.86 -104.97 8.73
CA ARG A 694 -58.68 -105.85 7.87
C ARG A 694 -57.84 -106.68 6.88
N MET A 695 -56.65 -106.21 6.50
CA MET A 695 -55.67 -106.99 5.74
C MET A 695 -54.85 -107.91 6.64
N ARG A 696 -54.51 -107.56 7.88
CA ARG A 696 -53.73 -108.42 8.79
C ARG A 696 -54.46 -109.71 9.16
N THR A 697 -55.79 -109.67 9.23
CA THR A 697 -56.62 -110.88 9.35
C THR A 697 -56.59 -111.74 8.09
N ALA A 698 -56.48 -111.14 6.90
CA ALA A 698 -56.37 -111.86 5.62
C ALA A 698 -54.94 -112.33 5.27
N LEU A 699 -53.89 -111.61 5.70
CA LEU A 699 -52.49 -111.95 5.44
C LEU A 699 -52.05 -113.16 6.28
N LYS A 700 -52.62 -113.32 7.49
CA LYS A 700 -52.50 -114.53 8.31
C LYS A 700 -52.92 -115.83 7.60
N THR A 701 -53.62 -115.73 6.47
CA THR A 701 -54.05 -116.84 5.62
C THR A 701 -53.29 -116.94 4.29
N MET A 702 -52.26 -116.11 4.02
CA MET A 702 -51.67 -115.99 2.67
C MET A 702 -50.16 -115.66 2.61
N GLU A 703 -49.39 -115.79 3.70
CA GLU A 703 -47.93 -115.58 3.63
C GLU A 703 -47.17 -116.83 3.14
N GLY A 704 -46.90 -116.87 1.83
CA GLY A 704 -46.03 -117.87 1.21
C GLY A 704 -45.48 -117.43 -0.15
N SER A 705 -44.19 -117.69 -0.39
CA SER A 705 -43.37 -117.42 -1.60
C SER A 705 -42.81 -115.99 -1.80
N ASP A 706 -41.60 -115.94 -2.36
CA ASP A 706 -40.68 -114.80 -2.40
C ASP A 706 -40.64 -114.04 -3.75
N CYS A 707 -40.03 -112.85 -3.72
CA CYS A 707 -39.00 -112.51 -4.72
C CYS A 707 -38.11 -111.31 -4.29
N ASN A 708 -36.82 -111.55 -4.02
CA ASN A 708 -35.92 -110.54 -3.47
C ASN A 708 -34.84 -110.01 -4.45
N ALA A 709 -34.80 -110.50 -5.70
CA ALA A 709 -33.72 -110.18 -6.65
C ALA A 709 -33.80 -108.77 -7.26
N VAL A 710 -35.01 -108.28 -7.59
CA VAL A 710 -35.20 -107.05 -8.38
C VAL A 710 -34.78 -105.78 -7.61
N LYS A 711 -34.86 -105.77 -6.28
CA LYS A 711 -34.48 -104.62 -5.44
C LYS A 711 -33.01 -104.21 -5.59
N VAL A 712 -32.11 -105.16 -5.78
CA VAL A 712 -30.64 -104.92 -5.77
C VAL A 712 -30.22 -104.07 -6.98
N ALA A 713 -30.68 -104.43 -8.18
CA ALA A 713 -30.35 -103.72 -9.42
C ALA A 713 -30.83 -102.24 -9.40
N VAL A 714 -32.05 -102.00 -8.91
CA VAL A 714 -32.60 -100.64 -8.78
C VAL A 714 -31.84 -99.82 -7.73
N GLY A 715 -31.35 -100.45 -6.67
CA GLY A 715 -30.48 -99.82 -5.67
C GLY A 715 -29.17 -99.32 -6.28
N MET A 716 -28.48 -100.17 -7.05
CA MET A 716 -27.21 -99.82 -7.70
C MET A 716 -27.38 -98.67 -8.69
N GLN A 717 -28.41 -98.69 -9.54
CA GLN A 717 -28.64 -97.61 -10.51
C GLN A 717 -28.87 -96.25 -9.84
N LYS A 718 -29.63 -96.20 -8.74
CA LYS A 718 -29.83 -94.96 -7.96
C LYS A 718 -28.52 -94.45 -7.35
N GLN A 719 -27.67 -95.36 -6.89
CA GLN A 719 -26.37 -95.00 -6.30
C GLN A 719 -25.39 -94.42 -7.36
N ILE A 720 -25.41 -94.94 -8.59
CA ILE A 720 -24.63 -94.41 -9.72
C ILE A 720 -25.08 -92.98 -10.07
N THR A 721 -26.38 -92.73 -10.21
CA THR A 721 -26.91 -91.38 -10.51
C THR A 721 -26.56 -90.38 -9.39
N ALA A 722 -26.70 -90.77 -8.12
CA ALA A 722 -26.32 -89.93 -6.98
C ALA A 722 -24.82 -89.61 -6.96
N LYS A 723 -23.96 -90.56 -7.34
CA LYS A 723 -22.51 -90.33 -7.48
C LYS A 723 -22.14 -89.44 -8.66
N ARG A 724 -22.91 -89.48 -9.76
CA ARG A 724 -22.75 -88.55 -10.89
C ARG A 724 -22.97 -87.10 -10.45
N GLY A 725 -24.12 -86.80 -9.83
CA GLY A 725 -24.41 -85.44 -9.35
C GLY A 725 -23.44 -84.93 -8.29
N GLN A 726 -22.82 -85.81 -7.48
CA GLN A 726 -21.73 -85.42 -6.57
C GLN A 726 -20.45 -84.99 -7.33
N ILE A 727 -20.13 -85.64 -8.45
CA ILE A 727 -18.99 -85.24 -9.31
C ILE A 727 -19.28 -83.90 -9.99
N ASP A 728 -20.47 -83.73 -10.56
CA ASP A 728 -20.85 -82.51 -11.29
C ASP A 728 -20.85 -81.27 -10.36
N ALA A 729 -21.31 -81.44 -9.11
CA ALA A 729 -21.25 -80.40 -8.07
C ALA A 729 -19.81 -80.08 -7.62
N LEU A 730 -18.93 -81.10 -7.51
CA LEU A 730 -17.53 -80.90 -7.18
C LEU A 730 -16.76 -80.19 -8.31
N GLN A 731 -17.00 -80.54 -9.57
CA GLN A 731 -16.44 -79.84 -10.74
C GLN A 731 -16.87 -78.37 -10.78
N SER A 732 -18.15 -78.10 -10.50
CA SER A 732 -18.68 -76.72 -10.39
C SER A 732 -17.97 -75.93 -9.28
N LYS A 733 -17.72 -76.57 -8.13
CA LYS A 733 -17.01 -75.94 -7.01
C LYS A 733 -15.51 -75.73 -7.28
N ILE A 734 -14.87 -76.63 -8.02
CA ILE A 734 -13.47 -76.45 -8.47
C ILE A 734 -13.38 -75.21 -9.37
N LYS A 735 -14.24 -75.11 -10.40
CA LYS A 735 -14.26 -73.96 -11.32
C LYS A 735 -14.48 -72.62 -10.61
N PHE A 736 -15.38 -72.58 -9.62
CA PHE A 736 -15.58 -71.39 -8.79
C PHE A 736 -14.33 -71.02 -7.96
N LEU A 737 -13.61 -72.01 -7.42
CA LEU A 737 -12.38 -71.77 -6.67
C LEU A 737 -11.21 -71.34 -7.58
N GLU A 738 -11.14 -71.85 -8.81
CA GLU A 738 -10.20 -71.39 -9.83
C GLU A 738 -10.47 -69.93 -10.21
N GLU A 739 -11.74 -69.58 -10.49
CA GLU A 739 -12.17 -68.21 -10.78
C GLU A 739 -11.85 -67.27 -9.60
N ALA A 740 -12.18 -67.66 -8.37
CA ALA A 740 -11.86 -66.90 -7.16
C ALA A 740 -10.34 -66.70 -6.96
N MET A 741 -9.51 -67.74 -7.18
CA MET A 741 -8.06 -67.62 -7.11
C MET A 741 -7.50 -66.69 -8.20
N THR A 742 -8.03 -66.72 -9.43
CA THR A 742 -7.60 -65.79 -10.48
C THR A 742 -8.02 -64.34 -10.20
N SER A 743 -9.13 -64.13 -9.47
CA SER A 743 -9.54 -62.80 -9.00
C SER A 743 -8.61 -62.29 -7.90
N ALA A 744 -8.39 -63.09 -6.85
CA ALA A 744 -7.50 -62.74 -5.74
C ALA A 744 -6.04 -62.53 -6.19
N ALA A 745 -5.58 -63.25 -7.22
CA ALA A 745 -4.26 -63.03 -7.82
C ALA A 745 -4.13 -61.62 -8.42
N LYS A 746 -5.13 -61.17 -9.20
CA LYS A 746 -5.17 -59.82 -9.80
C LYS A 746 -5.21 -58.74 -8.73
N GLU A 747 -6.04 -58.91 -7.71
CA GLU A 747 -6.16 -57.97 -6.57
C GLU A 747 -4.83 -57.83 -5.81
N LYS A 748 -4.17 -58.95 -5.50
CA LYS A 748 -2.83 -58.99 -4.87
C LYS A 748 -1.72 -58.38 -5.75
N ASP A 749 -1.88 -58.37 -7.08
CA ASP A 749 -0.94 -57.69 -7.98
C ASP A 749 -1.23 -56.18 -8.08
N TYR A 750 -2.50 -55.75 -8.13
CA TYR A 750 -2.92 -54.34 -8.00
C TYR A 750 -2.47 -53.70 -6.68
N LEU A 751 -2.69 -54.38 -5.54
CA LEU A 751 -2.27 -53.91 -4.22
C LEU A 751 -0.73 -53.79 -4.10
N ARG A 752 0.04 -54.58 -4.87
CA ARG A 752 1.50 -54.41 -4.93
C ARG A 752 1.88 -53.15 -5.70
N GLU A 753 1.18 -52.86 -6.79
CA GLU A 753 1.41 -51.65 -7.59
C GLU A 753 1.10 -50.39 -6.78
N GLU A 754 -0.06 -50.32 -6.12
CA GLU A 754 -0.43 -49.19 -5.26
C GLU A 754 0.52 -49.04 -4.06
N ASN A 755 0.92 -50.13 -3.41
CA ASN A 755 1.92 -50.05 -2.33
C ASN A 755 3.28 -49.54 -2.84
N SER A 756 3.66 -49.80 -4.09
CA SER A 756 4.87 -49.25 -4.69
C SER A 756 4.75 -47.73 -4.99
N LYS A 757 3.58 -47.27 -5.47
CA LYS A 757 3.29 -45.84 -5.67
C LYS A 757 3.29 -45.08 -4.35
N LEU A 758 2.65 -45.61 -3.32
CA LEU A 758 2.64 -45.04 -1.98
C LEU A 758 4.05 -45.00 -1.37
N SER A 759 4.86 -46.05 -1.56
CA SER A 759 6.27 -46.07 -1.12
C SER A 759 7.09 -44.99 -1.83
N GLN A 760 6.88 -44.78 -3.13
CA GLN A 760 7.54 -43.71 -3.88
C GLN A 760 7.10 -42.32 -3.41
N ALA A 761 5.80 -42.09 -3.20
CA ALA A 761 5.28 -40.83 -2.67
C ALA A 761 5.83 -40.50 -1.27
N LEU A 762 5.89 -41.49 -0.37
CA LEU A 762 6.52 -41.35 0.95
C LEU A 762 8.01 -41.01 0.84
N SER A 763 8.73 -41.58 -0.14
CA SER A 763 10.14 -41.23 -0.39
C SER A 763 10.30 -39.78 -0.87
N CYS A 764 9.40 -39.28 -1.72
CA CYS A 764 9.41 -37.88 -2.16
C CYS A 764 9.13 -36.92 -0.99
N ILE A 765 8.08 -37.19 -0.20
CA ILE A 765 7.73 -36.41 1.00
C ILE A 765 8.87 -36.43 2.03
N THR A 766 9.58 -37.56 2.16
CA THR A 766 10.76 -37.66 3.06
C THR A 766 11.90 -36.75 2.57
N ALA A 767 12.21 -36.77 1.27
CA ALA A 767 13.23 -35.89 0.69
C ALA A 767 12.87 -34.40 0.84
N GLU A 768 11.62 -34.03 0.57
CA GLU A 768 11.12 -32.66 0.74
C GLU A 768 11.19 -32.19 2.20
N ASN A 769 10.79 -33.05 3.16
CA ASN A 769 10.97 -32.76 4.59
C ASN A 769 12.45 -32.55 4.97
N THR A 770 13.39 -33.33 4.42
CA THR A 770 14.83 -33.10 4.69
C THR A 770 15.34 -31.78 4.12
N LYS A 771 14.80 -31.32 2.97
CA LYS A 771 15.10 -30.00 2.39
C LYS A 771 14.56 -28.87 3.27
N ILE A 772 13.30 -28.98 3.72
CA ILE A 772 12.66 -28.00 4.61
C ILE A 772 13.42 -27.91 5.96
N VAL A 773 13.87 -29.03 6.52
CA VAL A 773 14.70 -29.02 7.75
C VAL A 773 16.02 -28.27 7.52
N GLY A 774 16.71 -28.48 6.41
CA GLY A 774 17.93 -27.73 6.07
C GLY A 774 17.69 -26.22 5.88
N GLU A 775 16.59 -25.84 5.23
CA GLU A 775 16.18 -24.43 5.06
C GLU A 775 15.84 -23.77 6.41
N LEU A 776 15.18 -24.50 7.32
CA LEU A 776 14.91 -24.05 8.69
C LEU A 776 16.17 -23.88 9.53
N GLU A 777 17.19 -24.73 9.36
CA GLU A 777 18.48 -24.56 10.04
C GLU A 777 19.25 -23.34 9.52
N ILE A 778 19.22 -23.09 8.21
CA ILE A 778 19.78 -21.87 7.60
C ILE A 778 19.08 -20.63 8.16
N LEU A 779 17.74 -20.59 8.17
CA LEU A 779 16.97 -19.47 8.72
C LEU A 779 17.26 -19.26 10.22
N ARG A 780 17.34 -20.33 11.02
CA ARG A 780 17.71 -20.28 12.44
C ARG A 780 19.12 -19.72 12.67
N SER A 781 20.06 -20.01 11.77
CA SER A 781 21.41 -19.42 11.82
C SER A 781 21.42 -17.92 11.52
N GLN A 782 20.54 -17.46 10.60
CA GLN A 782 20.40 -16.05 10.26
C GLN A 782 19.72 -15.26 11.39
N ASP A 783 18.65 -15.80 11.98
CA ASP A 783 17.98 -15.25 13.17
C ASP A 783 18.97 -15.06 14.34
N LYS A 784 19.79 -16.08 14.64
CA LYS A 784 20.84 -15.98 15.67
C LYS A 784 21.82 -14.85 15.39
N ARG A 785 22.32 -14.73 14.15
CA ARG A 785 23.23 -13.66 13.73
C ARG A 785 22.60 -12.27 13.80
N LEU A 786 21.30 -12.15 13.50
CA LEU A 786 20.55 -10.89 13.62
C LEU A 786 20.36 -10.50 15.08
N LYS A 787 20.02 -11.44 15.97
CA LYS A 787 19.95 -11.21 17.42
C LYS A 787 21.29 -10.78 18.02
N GLU A 788 22.39 -11.42 17.62
CA GLU A 788 23.74 -11.02 18.00
C GLU A 788 24.08 -9.58 17.55
N LYS A 789 23.65 -9.18 16.34
CA LYS A 789 23.81 -7.80 15.85
C LYS A 789 22.93 -6.81 16.62
N ILE A 790 21.70 -7.18 16.95
CA ILE A 790 20.78 -6.34 17.76
C ILE A 790 21.42 -6.06 19.13
N SER A 791 21.89 -7.09 19.85
CA SER A 791 22.49 -6.86 21.17
C SER A 791 23.83 -6.13 21.14
N GLN A 792 24.58 -6.16 20.03
CA GLN A 792 25.70 -5.25 19.82
C GLN A 792 25.25 -3.79 19.66
N MET A 793 24.15 -3.54 18.94
CA MET A 793 23.58 -2.20 18.77
C MET A 793 22.94 -1.67 20.06
N GLU A 794 22.26 -2.51 20.83
CA GLU A 794 21.74 -2.21 22.18
C GLU A 794 22.89 -1.78 23.11
N THR A 795 23.96 -2.60 23.19
CA THR A 795 25.16 -2.28 24.00
C THR A 795 25.83 -0.96 23.57
N ALA A 796 25.84 -0.66 22.26
CA ALA A 796 26.38 0.59 21.74
C ALA A 796 25.49 1.80 22.09
N LEU A 797 24.17 1.63 22.05
CA LEU A 797 23.19 2.65 22.41
C LEU A 797 23.20 2.97 23.91
N ASP A 798 23.32 1.96 24.78
CA ASP A 798 23.50 2.14 26.21
C ASP A 798 24.78 2.94 26.51
N LYS A 799 25.90 2.56 25.87
CA LYS A 799 27.17 3.28 26.01
C LYS A 799 27.08 4.74 25.55
N ALA A 800 26.41 4.98 24.42
CA ALA A 800 26.18 6.35 23.93
C ALA A 800 25.28 7.16 24.87
N SER A 801 24.28 6.51 25.49
CA SER A 801 23.37 7.14 26.47
C SER A 801 24.10 7.53 27.76
N VAL A 802 25.02 6.68 28.25
CA VAL A 802 25.90 7.00 29.38
C VAL A 802 26.82 8.18 29.05
N GLN A 803 27.44 8.19 27.86
CA GLN A 803 28.28 9.32 27.43
C GLN A 803 27.48 10.63 27.28
N PHE A 804 26.23 10.55 26.79
CA PHE A 804 25.35 11.72 26.71
C PHE A 804 25.03 12.29 28.12
N ALA A 805 24.74 11.42 29.09
CA ALA A 805 24.50 11.84 30.48
C ALA A 805 25.76 12.45 31.13
N GLU A 806 26.95 11.90 30.84
CA GLU A 806 28.23 12.46 31.28
C GLU A 806 28.48 13.85 30.68
N CYS A 807 28.29 14.03 29.37
CA CYS A 807 28.37 15.34 28.73
C CYS A 807 27.36 16.35 29.30
N GLN A 808 26.11 15.93 29.57
CA GLN A 808 25.09 16.79 30.16
C GLN A 808 25.46 17.22 31.59
N CYS A 809 26.09 16.33 32.37
CA CYS A 809 26.60 16.66 33.71
C CYS A 809 27.73 17.71 33.63
N ILE A 810 28.69 17.54 32.71
CA ILE A 810 29.78 18.50 32.48
C ILE A 810 29.24 19.89 32.10
N ILE A 811 28.24 19.95 31.22
CA ILE A 811 27.58 21.21 30.82
C ILE A 811 26.93 21.89 32.05
N GLN A 812 26.17 21.15 32.85
CA GLN A 812 25.55 21.70 34.07
C GLN A 812 26.58 22.22 35.08
N CYS A 813 27.73 21.56 35.23
CA CYS A 813 28.82 22.07 36.05
C CYS A 813 29.38 23.39 35.50
N GLN A 814 29.63 23.49 34.19
CA GLN A 814 30.10 24.72 33.54
C GLN A 814 29.10 25.87 33.65
N GLU A 815 27.79 25.60 33.50
CA GLU A 815 26.72 26.60 33.69
C GLU A 815 26.68 27.10 35.15
N GLN A 816 26.82 26.22 36.13
CA GLN A 816 26.89 26.59 37.55
C GLN A 816 28.15 27.42 37.86
N GLU A 817 29.31 27.11 37.26
CA GLU A 817 30.53 27.91 37.43
C GLU A 817 30.43 29.28 36.75
N ALA A 818 29.85 29.36 35.56
CA ALA A 818 29.58 30.62 34.87
C ALA A 818 28.60 31.49 35.67
N MET A 819 27.55 30.90 36.27
CA MET A 819 26.64 31.61 37.17
C MET A 819 27.35 32.07 38.46
N ARG A 820 28.17 31.21 39.08
CA ARG A 820 28.94 31.56 40.28
C ARG A 820 29.91 32.71 40.03
N THR A 821 30.58 32.69 38.89
CA THR A 821 31.52 33.76 38.46
C THR A 821 30.78 35.07 38.19
N ARG A 822 29.60 35.02 37.55
CA ARG A 822 28.73 36.20 37.37
C ARG A 822 28.24 36.78 38.71
N LEU A 823 27.83 35.93 39.65
CA LEU A 823 27.41 36.36 40.99
C LEU A 823 28.58 36.98 41.77
N GLN A 824 29.77 36.38 41.73
CA GLN A 824 30.98 36.93 42.34
C GLN A 824 31.31 38.31 41.76
N HIS A 825 31.35 38.45 40.43
CA HIS A 825 31.56 39.75 39.79
C HIS A 825 30.50 40.80 40.15
N THR A 826 29.24 40.37 40.35
CA THR A 826 28.13 41.25 40.79
C THR A 826 28.25 41.67 42.27
N LEU A 827 29.03 40.94 43.07
CA LEU A 827 29.39 41.31 44.44
C LEU A 827 30.65 42.18 44.47
N ASP A 828 31.67 41.87 43.68
CA ASP A 828 32.94 42.64 43.59
C ASP A 828 32.77 44.06 43.00
N VAL A 829 31.61 44.33 42.37
CA VAL A 829 31.22 45.62 41.78
C VAL A 829 30.31 46.45 42.72
N LYS A 830 30.05 45.99 43.94
CA LYS A 830 29.20 46.66 44.96
C LYS A 830 29.98 47.14 46.18
#